data_AF-A0A9P1DGF6-F1
#
_entry.id   AF-A0A9P1DGF6-F1
#
_cell.length_a   1.000
_cell.length_b   1.000
_cell.length_c   1.000
_cell.angle_alpha   90.00
_cell.angle_beta   90.00
_cell.angle_gamma   90.00
#
_symmetry.space_group_name_H-M   'P 1'
#
loop_
_entity.id
_entity.type
_entity.pdbx_description
1 polymer ?
#
loop_
_entity_poly.entity_id
_entity_poly.type
_entity_poly.pdbx_seq_one_letter_code
_entity_poly.pdbx_strand_id
1 'polypeptide(L)'
;MGASLGVENIVCCTTRGDEAAARLVKNRHNSWQGVGEAEEFQAFFDCYETQEEMAQRGHGSDVPRRYPLERRGSGDCQRSLGLVPEAGFRTFAEREARHGLPQKVDPDSLLPEDVYEDLVPVLRNDVRDQWKHRIQDGDLDETLKSQLEHGFPELEEWTSLSTLRRMLRASQGNMSQAVPMLMKAIECRVRERELFRSMRCQVACDMRIIGRDRENRPVIYMSARSQTEHLRELIPHVFLAFEAASRLAQEDGQAIFVADMIQIQPHLNMDPFAFKHLANNFGVVFADRLKCILIVDFSFIAQAVWSTLRPFLSERTQKKINFVNEAKARVIVKETMTPPTQERVLSSFDINRDELSTPDDRFGHALRTAICDVPLGGLRAADEALTTRCWLSEEKIESAATPPGHLHDIEFLSLLNVERKQALDRQKKREDLLEDTEHGSKILGLHQDLQALADVLDERVESKLSANEKAFFVAYKSFMFTVQKEFKELKQKADEEETKTRRDAKIQSLEKELDWFMNEALRLDELVKKYKKELDKWKGKAEALEDDRRFLESQIKQAKRTNKSLRSAVEQAQSSAYAALVSDDGQQQAIKAQEGPTEDPVMGPSYSGLSQELEEKYQTTVKRLKQQLQQEQKQATKLRAIADRQFTEPSELEAFFIECVEQVKGDISERRKLALEQRSALRGPEAKGRGYPETLPPQVAKLAQQPTLDDFTVTDRRKVVELLLSSEHVLQFLYDKLFPAEASGQY
;
A
#
# COMPACT_ATOMS: atom_id res chain seq x y z
N MET A 1 33.56 29.06 50.81
CA MET A 1 34.99 29.14 51.20
C MET A 1 35.61 27.77 50.89
N GLY A 2 36.75 27.63 50.25
CA GLY A 2 37.63 28.67 49.68
C GLY A 2 39.11 28.38 49.91
N ALA A 3 39.62 27.27 49.38
CA ALA A 3 41.04 26.93 49.38
C ALA A 3 41.37 26.04 48.17
N SER A 4 42.62 26.09 47.70
CA SER A 4 43.17 25.29 46.59
C SER A 4 44.55 24.75 46.99
N LEU A 5 45.32 24.23 46.01
CA LEU A 5 46.61 23.53 46.15
C LEU A 5 46.46 22.04 46.55
N GLY A 6 47.32 21.12 46.08
CA GLY A 6 48.55 21.28 45.28
C GLY A 6 48.71 20.24 44.15
N VAL A 7 49.83 20.33 43.44
CA VAL A 7 50.20 19.52 42.25
C VAL A 7 51.31 18.54 42.61
N GLU A 8 51.29 17.34 42.01
CA GLU A 8 52.55 16.62 41.74
C GLU A 8 52.46 15.86 40.40
N ASN A 9 53.61 15.66 39.73
CA ASN A 9 53.70 15.18 38.35
C ASN A 9 54.39 13.82 38.27
N ILE A 10 53.96 12.98 37.33
CA ILE A 10 54.82 11.93 36.72
C ILE A 10 54.76 12.10 35.19
N VAL A 11 55.93 12.05 34.55
CA VAL A 11 56.11 12.26 33.11
C VAL A 11 56.55 10.96 32.44
N CYS A 12 55.92 10.62 31.32
CA CYS A 12 56.58 9.86 30.25
C CYS A 12 56.04 10.31 28.89
N CYS A 13 56.76 9.99 27.81
CA CYS A 13 56.71 10.73 26.55
C CYS A 13 56.05 9.96 25.37
N THR A 14 55.97 10.67 24.24
CA THR A 14 55.52 10.26 22.89
C THR A 14 53.99 10.12 22.71
N THR A 15 53.38 10.52 21.58
CA THR A 15 53.95 11.05 20.31
C THR A 15 53.11 12.21 19.76
N ARG A 16 53.63 12.93 18.75
CA ARG A 16 53.15 14.25 18.31
C ARG A 16 52.39 14.16 16.99
N GLY A 17 51.12 14.56 16.97
CA GLY A 17 50.42 14.93 15.74
C GLY A 17 48.90 14.68 15.70
N ASP A 18 48.09 15.62 16.21
CA ASP A 18 46.68 15.74 15.77
C ASP A 18 46.01 17.13 15.97
N GLU A 19 46.79 18.21 16.13
CA GLU A 19 46.23 19.57 16.35
C GLU A 19 45.72 20.27 15.07
N ALA A 20 45.82 19.65 13.89
CA ALA A 20 45.30 20.20 12.65
C ALA A 20 43.79 20.00 12.49
N ALA A 21 43.26 18.83 12.85
CA ALA A 21 41.85 18.48 12.67
C ALA A 21 40.91 19.32 13.58
N ALA A 22 41.33 19.55 14.82
CA ALA A 22 40.50 20.17 15.86
C ALA A 22 40.05 21.64 15.57
N ARG A 23 40.71 22.34 14.64
CA ARG A 23 40.35 23.73 14.29
C ARG A 23 39.37 23.87 13.12
N LEU A 24 39.18 22.82 12.32
CA LEU A 24 38.28 22.85 11.15
C LEU A 24 36.80 22.63 11.53
N VAL A 25 36.54 21.86 12.59
CA VAL A 25 35.17 21.55 13.05
C VAL A 25 34.49 22.76 13.68
N LYS A 26 35.22 23.63 14.38
CA LYS A 26 34.63 24.66 15.27
C LYS A 26 34.08 25.91 14.57
N ASN A 27 34.38 26.11 13.28
CA ASN A 27 33.85 27.24 12.50
C ASN A 27 32.60 26.90 11.65
N ARG A 28 32.14 25.63 11.61
CA ARG A 28 31.03 25.21 10.76
C ARG A 28 29.63 25.38 11.38
N HIS A 29 29.53 25.84 12.63
CA HIS A 29 28.30 25.82 13.42
C HIS A 29 27.45 27.12 13.38
N ASN A 30 27.97 28.22 12.83
CA ASN A 30 27.31 29.54 12.87
C ASN A 30 26.78 30.00 11.48
N SER A 31 26.34 29.08 10.62
CA SER A 31 25.89 29.39 9.25
C SER A 31 24.54 28.77 8.87
N TRP A 32 23.83 28.14 9.81
CA TRP A 32 22.59 27.39 9.55
C TRP A 32 21.44 27.89 10.43
N GLN A 33 21.07 29.16 10.25
CA GLN A 33 19.82 29.73 10.76
C GLN A 33 19.15 30.51 9.62
N GLY A 34 18.05 29.98 9.07
CA GLY A 34 17.26 30.65 8.03
C GLY A 34 17.17 29.94 6.66
N VAL A 35 17.22 28.61 6.62
CA VAL A 35 16.93 27.80 5.41
C VAL A 35 15.71 26.92 5.70
N GLY A 36 14.85 26.68 4.72
CA GLY A 36 13.62 25.90 4.87
C GLY A 36 13.78 24.41 4.56
N GLU A 37 12.93 23.57 5.16
CA GLU A 37 12.99 22.08 5.12
C GLU A 37 13.05 21.47 3.70
N ALA A 38 12.61 22.19 2.68
CA ALA A 38 12.66 21.74 1.28
C ALA A 38 14.07 21.82 0.65
N GLU A 39 14.95 22.71 1.13
CA GLU A 39 16.28 22.91 0.55
C GLU A 39 17.37 22.05 1.24
N GLU A 40 17.15 21.65 2.50
CA GLU A 40 18.05 20.73 3.21
C GLU A 40 18.19 19.38 2.50
N PHE A 41 17.09 18.87 1.91
CA PHE A 41 17.10 17.59 1.21
C PHE A 41 17.94 17.62 -0.08
N GLN A 42 17.90 18.69 -0.87
CA GLN A 42 18.70 18.79 -2.09
C GLN A 42 20.19 18.96 -1.76
N ALA A 43 20.51 19.85 -0.81
CA ALA A 43 21.89 20.09 -0.36
C ALA A 43 22.57 18.84 0.21
N PHE A 44 21.80 17.89 0.76
CA PHE A 44 22.33 16.60 1.22
C PHE A 44 22.73 15.66 0.08
N PHE A 45 21.97 15.63 -1.02
CA PHE A 45 22.28 14.79 -2.20
C PHE A 45 23.44 15.36 -3.03
N ASP A 46 23.43 16.67 -3.32
CA ASP A 46 24.47 17.34 -4.12
C ASP A 46 25.87 17.20 -3.47
N CYS A 47 25.91 17.13 -2.13
CA CYS A 47 27.14 16.92 -1.36
C CYS A 47 27.62 15.46 -1.34
N TYR A 48 26.82 14.50 -1.81
CA TYR A 48 27.15 13.08 -1.87
C TYR A 48 27.68 12.68 -3.26
N GLU A 49 27.01 13.08 -4.35
CA GLU A 49 27.49 12.83 -5.73
C GLU A 49 28.90 13.42 -5.96
N THR A 50 29.16 14.62 -5.39
CA THR A 50 30.46 15.29 -5.49
C THR A 50 31.60 14.61 -4.72
N GLN A 51 31.32 13.68 -3.79
CA GLN A 51 32.37 12.83 -3.21
C GLN A 51 32.69 11.63 -4.10
N GLU A 52 31.69 11.06 -4.80
CA GLU A 52 31.88 9.86 -5.61
C GLU A 52 32.64 10.16 -6.91
N GLU A 53 32.39 11.32 -7.56
CA GLU A 53 33.18 11.78 -8.71
C GLU A 53 34.67 12.02 -8.39
N MET A 54 35.00 12.48 -7.17
CA MET A 54 36.39 12.72 -6.76
C MET A 54 37.14 11.43 -6.43
N ALA A 55 36.46 10.34 -6.11
CA ALA A 55 37.09 9.05 -5.80
C ALA A 55 37.65 8.32 -7.02
N GLN A 56 37.19 8.63 -8.24
CA GLN A 56 37.45 7.84 -9.44
C GLN A 56 38.55 8.40 -10.39
N ARG A 57 39.40 9.34 -9.95
CA ARG A 57 40.45 9.94 -10.81
C ARG A 57 41.86 9.92 -10.18
N GLY A 58 42.57 8.81 -10.38
CA GLY A 58 44.01 8.70 -10.07
C GLY A 58 44.71 7.60 -10.88
N HIS A 59 45.71 7.99 -11.69
CA HIS A 59 46.43 7.17 -12.70
C HIS A 59 45.51 6.68 -13.85
N GLY A 60 45.84 6.69 -15.15
CA GLY A 60 47.08 6.81 -15.94
C GLY A 60 47.04 5.71 -17.01
N SER A 61 47.31 5.88 -18.32
CA SER A 61 48.16 6.85 -19.07
C SER A 61 47.68 7.06 -20.54
N ASP A 62 48.47 7.79 -21.35
CA ASP A 62 48.34 8.08 -22.80
C ASP A 62 48.14 6.85 -23.74
N VAL A 63 47.76 6.92 -25.04
CA VAL A 63 47.91 7.94 -26.13
C VAL A 63 46.71 7.85 -27.16
N PRO A 64 46.60 8.59 -28.31
CA PRO A 64 45.30 9.02 -28.88
C PRO A 64 44.93 8.56 -30.33
N ARG A 65 43.70 8.89 -30.79
CA ARG A 65 43.40 9.25 -32.22
C ARG A 65 42.01 9.90 -32.52
N ARG A 66 42.06 11.13 -33.07
CA ARG A 66 41.21 11.76 -34.14
C ARG A 66 39.66 11.68 -34.14
N TYR A 67 39.03 12.84 -33.88
CA TYR A 67 38.25 13.71 -34.82
C TYR A 67 37.37 13.15 -35.97
N PRO A 68 36.36 13.90 -36.48
CA PRO A 68 35.58 15.03 -35.89
C PRO A 68 34.06 14.98 -36.17
N LEU A 69 33.28 15.95 -35.66
CA LEU A 69 32.09 16.49 -36.34
C LEU A 69 31.82 17.95 -35.93
N GLU A 70 31.15 18.70 -36.81
CA GLU A 70 31.33 20.16 -36.95
C GLU A 70 30.38 21.05 -36.12
N ARG A 71 30.82 22.30 -35.86
CA ARG A 71 29.93 23.43 -35.57
C ARG A 71 29.95 24.45 -36.71
N ARG A 72 28.78 24.82 -37.21
CA ARG A 72 28.44 26.10 -37.87
C ARG A 72 27.07 26.54 -37.33
N GLY A 73 26.73 27.82 -37.26
CA GLY A 73 27.52 29.03 -37.52
C GLY A 73 26.67 30.26 -37.22
N SER A 74 27.29 31.38 -36.85
CA SER A 74 26.59 32.65 -36.58
C SER A 74 26.18 33.39 -37.87
N GLY A 75 25.19 34.26 -37.78
CA GLY A 75 24.78 35.15 -38.86
C GLY A 75 24.13 36.42 -38.33
N ASP A 76 24.88 37.52 -38.32
CA ASP A 76 24.41 38.85 -37.90
C ASP A 76 23.49 39.50 -38.94
N CYS A 77 22.59 40.38 -38.49
CA CYS A 77 22.03 41.42 -39.35
C CYS A 77 21.66 42.68 -38.56
N GLN A 78 22.54 43.67 -38.53
CA GLN A 78 22.24 45.01 -38.02
C GLN A 78 21.58 45.87 -39.12
N ARG A 79 20.52 46.62 -38.77
CA ARG A 79 20.34 48.01 -39.22
C ARG A 79 19.34 48.78 -38.35
N SER A 80 19.50 50.10 -38.31
CA SER A 80 18.95 51.01 -37.30
C SER A 80 17.97 52.03 -37.90
N LEU A 81 16.91 52.39 -37.15
CA LEU A 81 16.09 53.58 -37.39
C LEU A 81 15.42 54.09 -36.09
N GLY A 82 15.37 55.43 -35.94
CA GLY A 82 14.17 56.14 -35.45
C GLY A 82 13.95 56.33 -33.93
N LEU A 83 14.25 57.53 -33.44
CA LEU A 83 13.56 58.21 -32.33
C LEU A 83 12.31 58.95 -32.92
N VAL A 84 11.23 59.39 -32.24
CA VAL A 84 10.70 59.44 -30.84
C VAL A 84 9.18 59.81 -30.99
N PRO A 85 8.21 59.64 -30.03
CA PRO A 85 8.31 59.73 -28.56
C PRO A 85 7.57 58.58 -27.80
N GLU A 86 7.17 58.83 -26.56
CA GLU A 86 6.31 57.98 -25.72
C GLU A 86 4.81 58.17 -25.97
N ALA A 87 4.01 57.10 -25.83
CA ALA A 87 2.60 57.18 -25.38
C ALA A 87 2.04 55.81 -24.91
N GLY A 88 1.97 55.60 -23.59
CA GLY A 88 0.89 54.83 -22.97
C GLY A 88 0.80 53.30 -23.18
N PHE A 89 1.78 52.52 -22.69
CA PHE A 89 1.52 51.14 -22.26
C PHE A 89 2.14 50.90 -20.88
N ARG A 90 1.29 50.75 -19.84
CA ARG A 90 1.72 50.20 -18.55
C ARG A 90 1.83 48.69 -18.65
N THR A 91 2.91 48.12 -18.12
CA THR A 91 3.13 46.68 -18.08
C THR A 91 2.21 45.99 -17.06
N PHE A 92 1.93 44.71 -17.27
CA PHE A 92 0.95 43.94 -16.50
C PHE A 92 1.27 43.77 -14.99
N ALA A 93 2.52 44.01 -14.59
CA ALA A 93 3.05 43.71 -13.25
C ALA A 93 2.42 44.52 -12.09
N GLU A 94 1.88 45.71 -12.34
CA GLU A 94 1.28 46.52 -11.26
C GLU A 94 -0.10 46.02 -10.79
N ARG A 95 -0.70 45.00 -11.44
CA ARG A 95 -2.10 44.61 -11.18
C ARG A 95 -2.29 43.45 -10.21
N GLU A 96 -1.26 42.65 -9.94
CA GLU A 96 -1.34 41.53 -9.00
C GLU A 96 -1.34 41.98 -7.53
N ALA A 97 -0.76 43.14 -7.22
CA ALA A 97 -0.63 43.68 -5.86
C ALA A 97 -1.94 44.17 -5.20
N ARG A 98 -3.13 43.79 -5.72
CA ARG A 98 -4.44 44.22 -5.18
C ARG A 98 -5.52 43.13 -5.09
N HIS A 99 -5.22 41.90 -5.47
CA HIS A 99 -6.05 40.75 -5.08
C HIS A 99 -5.20 39.83 -4.23
N GLY A 100 -5.61 39.64 -2.98
CA GLY A 100 -4.93 38.70 -2.08
C GLY A 100 -4.93 37.31 -2.70
N LEU A 101 -3.75 36.72 -2.83
CA LEU A 101 -3.61 35.31 -3.21
C LEU A 101 -4.48 34.47 -2.26
N PRO A 102 -5.22 33.47 -2.76
CA PRO A 102 -5.87 32.52 -1.86
C PRO A 102 -4.78 31.89 -1.00
N GLN A 103 -4.94 31.94 0.32
CA GLN A 103 -4.10 31.16 1.22
C GLN A 103 -4.15 29.70 0.76
N LYS A 104 -3.03 28.98 0.83
CA LYS A 104 -3.05 27.52 0.75
C LYS A 104 -3.93 27.04 1.91
N VAL A 105 -5.18 26.69 1.59
CA VAL A 105 -6.09 26.05 2.53
C VAL A 105 -5.41 24.74 2.95
N ASP A 106 -5.27 24.56 4.26
CA ASP A 106 -4.66 23.36 4.82
C ASP A 106 -5.51 22.14 4.41
N PRO A 107 -4.96 21.13 3.71
CA PRO A 107 -5.72 19.96 3.28
C PRO A 107 -6.22 19.08 4.44
N ASP A 108 -5.75 19.31 5.68
CA ASP A 108 -6.29 18.69 6.90
C ASP A 108 -7.25 19.63 7.67
N SER A 109 -7.53 20.83 7.15
CA SER A 109 -8.65 21.65 7.65
C SER A 109 -9.98 20.97 7.32
N LEU A 110 -10.78 20.72 8.34
CA LEU A 110 -12.10 20.11 8.19
C LEU A 110 -12.98 21.04 7.35
N LEU A 111 -13.45 20.54 6.20
CA LEU A 111 -14.53 21.17 5.46
C LEU A 111 -15.74 21.33 6.43
N PRO A 112 -16.48 22.47 6.37
CA PRO A 112 -17.61 22.71 7.25
C PRO A 112 -18.58 21.52 7.26
N GLU A 113 -19.17 21.20 8.42
CA GLU A 113 -20.07 20.04 8.56
C GLU A 113 -21.21 20.07 7.53
N ASP A 114 -21.68 21.28 7.21
CA ASP A 114 -22.73 21.58 6.22
C ASP A 114 -22.46 20.99 4.82
N VAL A 115 -21.19 20.77 4.44
CA VAL A 115 -20.80 20.35 3.08
C VAL A 115 -21.34 18.98 2.67
N TYR A 116 -21.73 18.13 3.63
CA TYR A 116 -22.20 16.76 3.37
C TYR A 116 -23.66 16.49 3.79
N GLU A 117 -24.38 17.48 4.33
CA GLU A 117 -25.73 17.25 4.88
C GLU A 117 -26.75 16.80 3.83
N ASP A 118 -26.70 17.33 2.61
CA ASP A 118 -27.58 16.89 1.50
C ASP A 118 -27.32 15.42 1.09
N LEU A 119 -26.13 14.88 1.36
CA LEU A 119 -25.76 13.49 1.02
C LEU A 119 -26.11 12.49 2.12
N VAL A 120 -26.27 12.93 3.38
CA VAL A 120 -26.59 12.06 4.53
C VAL A 120 -27.91 11.28 4.32
N PRO A 121 -29.03 11.88 3.88
CA PRO A 121 -30.26 11.14 3.59
C PRO A 121 -30.11 10.14 2.45
N VAL A 122 -29.33 10.48 1.42
CA VAL A 122 -29.07 9.61 0.27
C VAL A 122 -28.30 8.38 0.71
N LEU A 123 -27.17 8.56 1.43
CA LEU A 123 -26.34 7.46 1.92
C LEU A 123 -27.11 6.53 2.88
N ARG A 124 -28.00 7.10 3.72
CA ARG A 124 -28.89 6.31 4.57
C ARG A 124 -29.81 5.39 3.76
N ASN A 125 -30.42 5.93 2.70
CA ASN A 125 -31.38 5.19 1.89
C ASN A 125 -30.69 4.14 1.02
N ASP A 126 -29.63 4.52 0.29
CA ASP A 126 -28.85 3.62 -0.56
C ASP A 126 -28.36 2.37 0.19
N VAL A 127 -27.82 2.56 1.40
CA VAL A 127 -27.33 1.46 2.25
C VAL A 127 -28.48 0.59 2.78
N ARG A 128 -29.60 1.19 3.18
CA ARG A 128 -30.79 0.43 3.62
C ARG A 128 -31.40 -0.38 2.48
N ASP A 129 -31.46 0.18 1.28
CA ASP A 129 -32.04 -0.50 0.12
C ASP A 129 -31.11 -1.58 -0.44
N GLN A 130 -29.78 -1.37 -0.46
CA GLN A 130 -28.84 -2.45 -0.78
C GLN A 130 -28.89 -3.60 0.24
N TRP A 131 -29.05 -3.33 1.53
CA TRP A 131 -29.25 -4.41 2.52
C TRP A 131 -30.57 -5.15 2.31
N LYS A 132 -31.68 -4.46 1.99
CA LYS A 132 -32.95 -5.12 1.63
C LYS A 132 -32.78 -6.04 0.42
N HIS A 133 -32.11 -5.58 -0.63
CA HIS A 133 -31.84 -6.38 -1.83
C HIS A 133 -31.01 -7.62 -1.51
N ARG A 134 -29.86 -7.51 -0.83
CA ARG A 134 -29.04 -8.68 -0.46
C ARG A 134 -29.81 -9.72 0.37
N ILE A 135 -30.71 -9.27 1.26
CA ILE A 135 -31.58 -10.15 2.06
C ILE A 135 -32.66 -10.84 1.19
N GLN A 136 -33.24 -10.14 0.20
CA GLN A 136 -34.27 -10.68 -0.68
C GLN A 136 -33.72 -11.60 -1.78
N ASP A 137 -32.59 -11.22 -2.38
CA ASP A 137 -31.94 -11.93 -3.49
C ASP A 137 -31.10 -13.13 -3.00
N GLY A 138 -30.86 -13.24 -1.70
CA GLY A 138 -30.12 -14.34 -1.07
C GLY A 138 -28.59 -14.22 -1.11
N ASP A 139 -28.06 -13.05 -1.45
CA ASP A 139 -26.63 -12.70 -1.56
C ASP A 139 -25.93 -12.56 -0.18
N LEU A 140 -26.08 -13.59 0.64
CA LEU A 140 -25.58 -13.68 2.01
C LEU A 140 -25.06 -15.10 2.23
N ASP A 141 -23.88 -15.27 2.84
CA ASP A 141 -23.46 -16.61 3.30
C ASP A 141 -24.26 -17.05 4.54
N GLU A 142 -24.22 -18.36 4.83
CA GLU A 142 -25.00 -18.97 5.92
C GLU A 142 -24.66 -18.40 7.31
N THR A 143 -23.45 -17.89 7.53
CA THR A 143 -23.05 -17.24 8.79
C THR A 143 -23.77 -15.90 8.94
N LEU A 144 -23.77 -15.11 7.86
CA LEU A 144 -24.40 -13.80 7.82
C LEU A 144 -25.93 -13.90 7.86
N LYS A 145 -26.51 -14.91 7.19
CA LYS A 145 -27.94 -15.27 7.32
C LYS A 145 -28.31 -15.56 8.78
N SER A 146 -27.61 -16.50 9.43
CA SER A 146 -27.97 -16.91 10.79
C SER A 146 -27.77 -15.81 11.84
N GLN A 147 -26.79 -14.91 11.65
CA GLN A 147 -26.71 -13.69 12.47
C GLN A 147 -27.92 -12.77 12.27
N LEU A 148 -28.39 -12.57 11.03
CA LEU A 148 -29.54 -11.69 10.74
C LEU A 148 -30.89 -12.26 11.21
N GLU A 149 -31.04 -13.57 11.33
CA GLU A 149 -32.22 -14.22 11.95
C GLU A 149 -32.47 -13.73 13.39
N HIS A 150 -31.40 -13.39 14.11
CA HIS A 150 -31.45 -12.88 15.49
C HIS A 150 -31.70 -11.37 15.58
N GLY A 151 -32.01 -10.72 14.45
CA GLY A 151 -32.24 -9.29 14.31
C GLY A 151 -31.07 -8.54 13.68
N PHE A 152 -31.30 -7.27 13.33
CA PHE A 152 -30.32 -6.42 12.63
C PHE A 152 -30.22 -4.99 13.21
N PRO A 153 -29.92 -4.83 14.52
CA PRO A 153 -29.79 -3.51 15.14
C PRO A 153 -28.64 -2.66 14.54
N GLU A 154 -27.61 -3.31 13.99
CA GLU A 154 -26.42 -2.64 13.42
C GLU A 154 -26.79 -1.70 12.26
N LEU A 155 -27.83 -2.01 11.49
CA LEU A 155 -28.27 -1.18 10.36
C LEU A 155 -28.82 0.18 10.83
N GLU A 156 -29.52 0.21 11.97
CA GLU A 156 -30.01 1.45 12.58
C GLU A 156 -28.87 2.19 13.30
N GLU A 157 -28.05 1.48 14.09
CA GLU A 157 -26.87 2.05 14.77
C GLU A 157 -25.91 2.74 13.78
N TRP A 158 -25.60 2.10 12.65
CA TRP A 158 -24.61 2.60 11.68
C TRP A 158 -25.20 3.44 10.55
N THR A 159 -26.52 3.65 10.52
CA THR A 159 -27.13 4.74 9.74
C THR A 159 -27.55 5.94 10.61
N SER A 160 -26.96 6.07 11.80
CA SER A 160 -26.93 7.29 12.61
C SER A 160 -26.26 8.47 11.89
N LEU A 161 -26.65 9.70 12.26
CA LEU A 161 -26.20 10.94 11.61
C LEU A 161 -24.67 11.09 11.61
N SER A 162 -24.04 10.97 12.77
CA SER A 162 -22.59 11.06 12.93
C SER A 162 -21.84 9.93 12.23
N THR A 163 -22.37 8.70 12.17
CA THR A 163 -21.74 7.64 11.36
C THR A 163 -21.82 7.93 9.85
N LEU A 164 -22.95 8.45 9.36
CA LEU A 164 -23.10 8.82 7.95
C LEU A 164 -22.14 9.97 7.57
N ARG A 165 -22.09 11.04 8.37
CA ARG A 165 -21.12 12.15 8.22
C ARG A 165 -19.68 11.64 8.22
N ARG A 166 -19.32 10.76 9.17
CA ARG A 166 -18.00 10.12 9.26
C ARG A 166 -17.63 9.32 8.01
N MET A 167 -18.54 8.55 7.44
CA MET A 167 -18.30 7.81 6.19
C MET A 167 -18.17 8.73 4.98
N LEU A 168 -18.94 9.82 4.92
CA LEU A 168 -18.80 10.84 3.87
C LEU A 168 -17.46 11.60 3.98
N ARG A 169 -17.01 11.97 5.19
CA ARG A 169 -15.65 12.51 5.41
C ARG A 169 -14.55 11.49 5.10
N ALA A 170 -14.80 10.19 5.26
CA ALA A 170 -13.86 9.14 4.87
C ALA A 170 -13.74 9.03 3.34
N SER A 171 -14.85 9.12 2.60
CA SER A 171 -14.91 9.04 1.13
C SER A 171 -14.79 10.39 0.40
N GLN A 172 -14.57 11.49 1.12
CA GLN A 172 -14.56 12.87 0.59
C GLN A 172 -15.89 13.27 -0.10
N GLY A 173 -17.01 12.69 0.32
CA GLY A 173 -18.34 12.87 -0.26
C GLY A 173 -18.63 11.95 -1.46
N ASN A 174 -17.69 11.09 -1.87
CA ASN A 174 -17.91 10.17 -2.97
C ASN A 174 -18.87 9.04 -2.56
N MET A 175 -20.12 9.13 -3.01
CA MET A 175 -21.18 8.14 -2.76
C MET A 175 -20.80 6.73 -3.23
N SER A 176 -20.13 6.60 -4.38
CA SER A 176 -19.72 5.29 -4.93
C SER A 176 -18.65 4.57 -4.08
N GLN A 177 -18.02 5.29 -3.15
CA GLN A 177 -17.12 4.73 -2.14
C GLN A 177 -17.78 4.66 -0.76
N ALA A 178 -18.58 5.65 -0.37
CA ALA A 178 -19.26 5.69 0.93
C ALA A 178 -20.22 4.51 1.14
N VAL A 179 -21.04 4.20 0.12
CA VAL A 179 -22.04 3.12 0.19
C VAL A 179 -21.36 1.76 0.44
N PRO A 180 -20.45 1.24 -0.42
CA PRO A 180 -19.80 -0.05 -0.18
C PRO A 180 -18.92 -0.07 1.08
N MET A 181 -18.33 1.07 1.48
CA MET A 181 -17.60 1.19 2.74
C MET A 181 -18.53 0.98 3.94
N LEU A 182 -19.68 1.65 3.99
CA LEU A 182 -20.65 1.52 5.08
C LEU A 182 -21.35 0.14 5.07
N MET A 183 -21.70 -0.39 3.90
CA MET A 183 -22.19 -1.77 3.74
C MET A 183 -21.23 -2.78 4.39
N LYS A 184 -19.94 -2.67 4.08
CA LYS A 184 -18.90 -3.56 4.63
C LYS A 184 -18.63 -3.31 6.12
N ALA A 185 -18.70 -2.08 6.60
CA ALA A 185 -18.57 -1.76 8.01
C ALA A 185 -19.68 -2.41 8.85
N ILE A 186 -20.92 -2.35 8.35
CA ILE A 186 -22.09 -3.01 8.94
C ILE A 186 -21.90 -4.53 8.91
N GLU A 187 -21.52 -5.11 7.77
CA GLU A 187 -21.30 -6.56 7.65
C GLU A 187 -20.23 -7.06 8.64
N CYS A 188 -19.13 -6.31 8.81
CA CYS A 188 -18.09 -6.63 9.78
C CYS A 188 -18.61 -6.67 11.22
N ARG A 189 -19.57 -5.80 11.59
CA ARG A 189 -20.18 -5.78 12.93
C ARG A 189 -21.24 -6.84 13.14
N VAL A 190 -21.97 -7.24 12.09
CA VAL A 190 -22.91 -8.37 12.17
C VAL A 190 -22.15 -9.70 12.33
N ARG A 191 -21.00 -9.86 11.64
CA ARG A 191 -20.12 -11.04 11.79
C ARG A 191 -19.47 -11.09 13.17
N GLU A 192 -18.82 -10.01 13.60
CA GLU A 192 -18.12 -9.91 14.90
C GLU A 192 -19.03 -9.39 16.03
N ARG A 193 -20.35 -9.65 15.95
CA ARG A 193 -21.35 -9.06 16.85
C ARG A 193 -21.03 -9.31 18.33
N GLU A 194 -20.67 -10.53 18.69
CA GLU A 194 -20.40 -10.88 20.09
C GLU A 194 -19.11 -10.24 20.61
N LEU A 195 -18.12 -9.96 19.75
CA LEU A 195 -16.91 -9.20 20.12
C LEU A 195 -17.29 -7.77 20.54
N PHE A 196 -17.97 -7.03 19.66
CA PHE A 196 -18.38 -5.64 19.92
C PHE A 196 -19.42 -5.50 21.04
N ARG A 197 -20.22 -6.55 21.28
CA ARG A 197 -21.23 -6.59 22.35
C ARG A 197 -20.62 -6.91 23.71
N SER A 198 -19.81 -7.98 23.80
CA SER A 198 -19.19 -8.41 25.06
C SER A 198 -18.07 -7.48 25.52
N MET A 199 -17.38 -6.82 24.57
CA MET A 199 -16.16 -6.05 24.78
C MET A 199 -15.05 -6.85 25.47
N ARG A 200 -14.93 -8.15 25.14
CA ARG A 200 -13.95 -9.08 25.69
C ARG A 200 -13.21 -9.85 24.60
N CYS A 201 -11.91 -10.03 24.76
CA CYS A 201 -11.06 -10.91 23.95
C CYS A 201 -9.96 -11.55 24.81
N GLN A 202 -9.14 -12.41 24.22
CA GLN A 202 -7.88 -12.85 24.84
C GLN A 202 -6.85 -11.71 24.82
N VAL A 203 -6.11 -11.55 25.92
CA VAL A 203 -5.12 -10.47 26.10
C VAL A 203 -3.79 -10.86 25.43
N ALA A 204 -3.72 -10.69 24.11
CA ALA A 204 -2.56 -10.99 23.27
C ALA A 204 -1.31 -10.08 23.47
N CYS A 205 -1.46 -8.90 24.06
CA CYS A 205 -0.38 -7.98 24.45
C CYS A 205 -0.88 -6.92 25.46
N ASP A 206 0.01 -6.06 25.96
CA ASP A 206 -0.37 -4.74 26.48
C ASP A 206 -0.77 -3.82 25.31
N MET A 207 -2.08 -3.75 25.06
CA MET A 207 -2.72 -2.66 24.33
C MET A 207 -3.86 -2.09 25.19
N ARG A 208 -3.90 -0.76 25.38
CA ARG A 208 -4.90 -0.13 26.26
C ARG A 208 -5.11 1.34 25.96
N ILE A 209 -6.22 1.88 26.45
CA ILE A 209 -6.43 3.34 26.49
C ILE A 209 -5.72 3.88 27.73
N ILE A 210 -4.65 4.65 27.53
CA ILE A 210 -3.74 5.10 28.60
C ILE A 210 -4.09 6.51 29.14
N GLY A 211 -4.84 7.28 28.34
CA GLY A 211 -5.23 8.64 28.70
C GLY A 211 -5.83 9.43 27.55
N ARG A 212 -5.62 10.75 27.56
CA ARG A 212 -6.12 11.71 26.55
C ARG A 212 -5.08 12.76 26.18
N ASP A 213 -5.14 13.25 24.94
CA ASP A 213 -4.34 14.37 24.47
C ASP A 213 -4.92 15.74 24.87
N ARG A 214 -4.23 16.83 24.52
CA ARG A 214 -4.65 18.20 24.84
C ARG A 214 -5.93 18.65 24.12
N GLU A 215 -6.32 17.96 23.04
CA GLU A 215 -7.60 18.14 22.34
C GLU A 215 -8.67 17.16 22.84
N ASN A 216 -8.45 16.55 24.02
CA ASN A 216 -9.34 15.59 24.68
C ASN A 216 -9.55 14.26 23.90
N ARG A 217 -8.75 13.99 22.85
CA ARG A 217 -8.78 12.75 22.08
C ARG A 217 -8.24 11.58 22.91
N PRO A 218 -8.90 10.41 22.93
CA PRO A 218 -8.37 9.23 23.63
C PRO A 218 -7.07 8.74 22.99
N VAL A 219 -6.14 8.31 23.84
CA VAL A 219 -4.82 7.80 23.44
C VAL A 219 -4.77 6.30 23.71
N ILE A 220 -4.64 5.52 22.65
CA ILE A 220 -4.35 4.09 22.69
C ILE A 220 -2.83 3.91 22.72
N TYR A 221 -2.35 3.07 23.63
CA TYR A 221 -0.96 2.64 23.73
C TYR A 221 -0.84 1.14 23.40
N MET A 222 0.28 0.71 22.83
CA MET A 222 0.65 -0.69 22.65
C MET A 222 2.15 -0.90 22.93
N SER A 223 2.51 -2.02 23.57
CA SER A 223 3.90 -2.48 23.76
C SER A 223 4.18 -3.76 22.97
N ALA A 224 5.06 -3.71 21.96
CA ALA A 224 5.45 -4.90 21.21
C ALA A 224 6.28 -5.90 22.05
N ARG A 225 7.04 -5.42 23.04
CA ARG A 225 7.79 -6.26 24.01
C ARG A 225 6.87 -7.15 24.87
N SER A 226 5.58 -6.82 24.94
CA SER A 226 4.58 -7.55 25.72
C SER A 226 3.72 -8.53 24.90
N GLN A 227 3.92 -8.59 23.57
CA GLN A 227 3.12 -9.45 22.71
C GLN A 227 3.46 -10.93 22.94
N THR A 228 2.45 -11.72 23.29
CA THR A 228 2.57 -13.17 23.53
C THR A 228 2.02 -14.01 22.38
N GLU A 229 1.05 -13.48 21.63
CA GLU A 229 0.34 -14.21 20.57
C GLU A 229 0.65 -13.67 19.16
N HIS A 230 0.36 -14.49 18.15
CA HIS A 230 0.44 -14.08 16.75
C HIS A 230 -0.57 -12.96 16.41
N LEU A 231 -0.25 -12.16 15.38
CA LEU A 231 -1.04 -11.04 14.87
C LEU A 231 -2.52 -11.39 14.66
N ARG A 232 -2.84 -12.62 14.27
CA ARG A 232 -4.22 -13.09 14.08
C ARG A 232 -5.06 -12.99 15.36
N GLU A 233 -4.54 -13.50 16.48
CA GLU A 233 -5.22 -13.48 17.78
C GLU A 233 -5.16 -12.08 18.43
N LEU A 234 -4.24 -11.23 17.96
CA LEU A 234 -4.18 -9.81 18.29
C LEU A 234 -5.26 -8.97 17.57
N ILE A 235 -5.85 -9.42 16.46
CA ILE A 235 -6.86 -8.63 15.72
C ILE A 235 -8.08 -8.26 16.58
N PRO A 236 -8.75 -9.20 17.30
CA PRO A 236 -9.86 -8.85 18.19
C PRO A 236 -9.48 -7.79 19.23
N HIS A 237 -8.25 -7.87 19.75
CA HIS A 237 -7.68 -6.93 20.71
C HIS A 237 -7.58 -5.50 20.13
N VAL A 238 -7.06 -5.37 18.90
CA VAL A 238 -7.01 -4.09 18.17
C VAL A 238 -8.41 -3.52 17.98
N PHE A 239 -9.37 -4.34 17.54
CA PHE A 239 -10.74 -3.90 17.32
C PHE A 239 -11.41 -3.41 18.60
N LEU A 240 -11.19 -4.08 19.74
CA LEU A 240 -11.74 -3.65 21.02
C LEU A 240 -11.08 -2.38 21.58
N ALA A 241 -9.76 -2.22 21.43
CA ALA A 241 -9.07 -0.98 21.82
C ALA A 241 -9.62 0.24 21.05
N PHE A 242 -9.83 0.09 19.74
CA PHE A 242 -10.36 1.16 18.89
C PHE A 242 -11.88 1.36 19.02
N GLU A 243 -12.66 0.33 19.34
CA GLU A 243 -14.07 0.46 19.71
C GLU A 243 -14.22 1.22 21.05
N ALA A 244 -13.46 0.84 22.08
CA ALA A 244 -13.47 1.53 23.36
C ALA A 244 -12.99 2.99 23.23
N ALA A 245 -11.97 3.25 22.40
CA ALA A 245 -11.54 4.62 22.10
C ALA A 245 -12.62 5.39 21.33
N SER A 246 -13.33 4.76 20.40
CA SER A 246 -14.46 5.38 19.68
C SER A 246 -15.64 5.71 20.61
N ARG A 247 -15.85 4.93 21.68
CA ARG A 247 -16.85 5.19 22.73
C ARG A 247 -16.41 6.23 23.76
N LEU A 248 -15.10 6.45 23.94
CA LEU A 248 -14.54 7.51 24.78
C LEU A 248 -14.29 8.83 24.03
N ALA A 249 -14.30 8.81 22.70
CA ALA A 249 -14.38 9.99 21.86
C ALA A 249 -15.80 10.60 21.90
N GLN A 250 -15.92 11.87 21.53
CA GLN A 250 -17.23 12.46 21.18
C GLN A 250 -17.70 11.91 19.82
N GLU A 251 -18.95 12.18 19.40
CA GLU A 251 -19.57 11.52 18.24
C GLU A 251 -18.73 11.54 16.96
N ASP A 252 -18.04 12.64 16.66
CA ASP A 252 -17.13 12.79 15.51
C ASP A 252 -15.64 12.81 15.89
N GLY A 253 -15.31 12.53 17.15
CA GLY A 253 -13.95 12.55 17.67
C GLY A 253 -13.04 11.44 17.12
N GLN A 254 -11.73 11.73 17.14
CA GLN A 254 -10.65 10.84 16.70
C GLN A 254 -9.80 10.37 17.87
N ALA A 255 -9.10 9.24 17.71
CA ALA A 255 -8.10 8.71 18.64
C ALA A 255 -6.67 8.94 18.12
N ILE A 256 -5.71 8.95 19.05
CA ILE A 256 -4.27 8.83 18.74
C ILE A 256 -3.82 7.41 19.13
N PHE A 257 -2.95 6.80 18.33
CA PHE A 257 -2.33 5.52 18.63
C PHE A 257 -0.81 5.68 18.82
N VAL A 258 -0.28 5.17 19.93
CA VAL A 258 1.15 5.12 20.24
C VAL A 258 1.58 3.66 20.31
N ALA A 259 2.49 3.25 19.44
CA ALA A 259 3.00 1.90 19.35
C ALA A 259 4.49 1.88 19.72
N ASP A 260 4.82 1.35 20.89
CA ASP A 260 6.18 1.15 21.34
C ASP A 260 6.71 -0.19 20.79
N MET A 261 7.55 -0.13 19.76
CA MET A 261 7.96 -1.30 18.97
C MET A 261 9.30 -1.89 19.42
N ILE A 262 9.80 -1.48 20.58
CA ILE A 262 10.96 -2.09 21.22
C ILE A 262 10.74 -3.60 21.41
N GLN A 263 11.77 -4.39 21.07
CA GLN A 263 11.74 -5.87 21.10
C GLN A 263 10.55 -6.51 20.33
N ILE A 264 10.02 -5.86 19.29
CA ILE A 264 9.04 -6.46 18.37
C ILE A 264 9.55 -7.82 17.83
N GLN A 265 8.73 -8.86 18.00
CA GLN A 265 9.05 -10.21 17.53
C GLN A 265 8.51 -10.43 16.11
N PRO A 266 9.37 -10.65 15.09
CA PRO A 266 8.90 -10.76 13.70
C PRO A 266 8.01 -11.99 13.47
N HIS A 267 8.33 -13.12 14.11
CA HIS A 267 7.58 -14.38 13.92
C HIS A 267 6.14 -14.32 14.45
N LEU A 268 5.85 -13.43 15.41
CA LEU A 268 4.47 -13.15 15.85
C LEU A 268 3.71 -12.26 14.86
N ASN A 269 4.41 -11.48 14.03
CA ASN A 269 3.83 -10.41 13.20
C ASN A 269 3.84 -10.68 11.67
N MET A 270 4.53 -11.72 11.21
CA MET A 270 4.65 -12.08 9.79
C MET A 270 3.52 -13.02 9.30
N ASP A 271 2.25 -12.60 9.46
CA ASP A 271 1.10 -13.20 8.76
C ASP A 271 0.47 -12.17 7.80
N PRO A 272 0.82 -12.20 6.49
CA PRO A 272 0.26 -11.29 5.49
C PRO A 272 -1.26 -11.45 5.28
N PHE A 273 -1.85 -12.61 5.59
CA PHE A 273 -3.29 -12.82 5.47
C PHE A 273 -4.04 -12.20 6.65
N ALA A 274 -3.54 -12.38 7.87
CA ALA A 274 -4.05 -11.68 9.05
C ALA A 274 -3.89 -10.16 8.88
N PHE A 275 -2.74 -9.67 8.40
CA PHE A 275 -2.58 -8.24 8.14
C PHE A 275 -3.52 -7.72 7.05
N LYS A 276 -3.67 -8.44 5.93
CA LYS A 276 -4.61 -8.07 4.87
C LYS A 276 -6.05 -8.06 5.38
N HIS A 277 -6.44 -8.99 6.24
CA HIS A 277 -7.74 -8.99 6.91
C HIS A 277 -7.91 -7.76 7.82
N LEU A 278 -6.93 -7.49 8.69
CA LEU A 278 -6.88 -6.32 9.56
C LEU A 278 -7.04 -5.02 8.75
N ALA A 279 -6.15 -4.75 7.79
CA ALA A 279 -6.18 -3.53 6.97
C ALA A 279 -7.52 -3.36 6.23
N ASN A 280 -8.03 -4.43 5.63
CA ASN A 280 -9.29 -4.43 4.88
C ASN A 280 -10.53 -4.08 5.72
N ASN A 281 -10.55 -4.43 7.01
CA ASN A 281 -11.72 -4.28 7.86
C ASN A 281 -11.57 -3.10 8.83
N PHE A 282 -10.39 -2.91 9.41
CA PHE A 282 -10.06 -1.83 10.33
C PHE A 282 -10.23 -0.44 9.68
N GLY A 283 -9.68 -0.25 8.48
CA GLY A 283 -9.78 1.00 7.73
C GLY A 283 -11.21 1.37 7.30
N VAL A 284 -12.15 0.43 7.44
CA VAL A 284 -13.56 0.57 7.07
C VAL A 284 -14.44 0.77 8.32
N VAL A 285 -14.28 -0.04 9.36
CA VAL A 285 -15.02 0.12 10.64
C VAL A 285 -14.58 1.40 11.36
N PHE A 286 -13.27 1.66 11.43
CA PHE A 286 -12.69 2.85 12.07
C PHE A 286 -12.32 3.93 11.05
N ALA A 287 -13.03 3.98 9.92
CA ALA A 287 -12.97 5.06 8.95
C ALA A 287 -13.10 6.44 9.64
N ASP A 288 -12.19 7.35 9.28
CA ASP A 288 -12.03 8.71 9.83
C ASP A 288 -11.85 8.81 11.37
N ARG A 289 -11.65 7.71 12.12
CA ARG A 289 -11.46 7.70 13.59
C ARG A 289 -10.01 7.89 14.07
N LEU A 290 -9.01 7.83 13.20
CA LEU A 290 -7.60 8.04 13.57
C LEU A 290 -7.15 9.47 13.26
N LYS A 291 -6.55 10.18 14.22
CA LYS A 291 -5.83 11.44 13.94
C LYS A 291 -4.40 11.15 13.51
N CYS A 292 -3.61 10.47 14.35
CA CYS A 292 -2.25 10.05 14.03
C CYS A 292 -1.88 8.71 14.69
N ILE A 293 -0.84 8.08 14.15
CA ILE A 293 -0.17 6.91 14.69
C ILE A 293 1.30 7.30 14.92
N LEU A 294 1.81 7.09 16.13
CA LEU A 294 3.20 7.32 16.52
C LEU A 294 3.88 5.96 16.75
N ILE A 295 4.84 5.60 15.91
CA ILE A 295 5.55 4.31 15.96
C ILE A 295 6.96 4.57 16.49
N VAL A 296 7.26 4.03 17.66
CA VAL A 296 8.47 4.32 18.45
C VAL A 296 9.46 3.16 18.37
N ASP A 297 10.74 3.46 18.18
CA ASP A 297 11.86 2.50 18.11
C ASP A 297 11.65 1.35 17.10
N PHE A 298 11.14 1.72 15.93
CA PHE A 298 10.86 0.78 14.83
C PHE A 298 12.16 0.23 14.22
N SER A 299 12.50 -1.01 14.55
CA SER A 299 13.77 -1.65 14.17
C SER A 299 13.92 -1.88 12.65
N PHE A 300 15.15 -2.09 12.18
CA PHE A 300 15.42 -2.41 10.76
C PHE A 300 14.63 -3.65 10.29
N ILE A 301 14.46 -4.67 11.13
CA ILE A 301 13.68 -5.86 10.78
C ILE A 301 12.19 -5.50 10.66
N ALA A 302 11.69 -4.58 11.48
CA ALA A 302 10.33 -4.07 11.37
C ALA A 302 10.12 -3.22 10.09
N GLN A 303 11.16 -2.60 9.53
CA GLN A 303 11.07 -1.91 8.23
C GLN A 303 10.72 -2.88 7.07
N ALA A 304 11.19 -4.13 7.11
CA ALA A 304 10.81 -5.16 6.15
C ALA A 304 9.36 -5.66 6.35
N VAL A 305 8.85 -5.61 7.59
CA VAL A 305 7.41 -5.76 7.83
C VAL A 305 6.68 -4.61 7.16
N TRP A 306 7.06 -3.35 7.43
CA TRP A 306 6.40 -2.15 6.90
C TRP A 306 6.40 -2.05 5.37
N SER A 307 7.47 -2.43 4.66
CA SER A 307 7.45 -2.47 3.20
C SER A 307 6.40 -3.45 2.66
N THR A 308 6.17 -4.55 3.37
CA THR A 308 5.09 -5.51 3.10
C THR A 308 3.71 -4.97 3.50
N LEU A 309 3.60 -4.17 4.57
CA LEU A 309 2.32 -3.61 5.05
C LEU A 309 1.81 -2.45 4.18
N ARG A 310 2.71 -1.56 3.75
CA ARG A 310 2.41 -0.26 3.15
C ARG A 310 1.45 -0.31 1.95
N PRO A 311 1.54 -1.27 1.01
CA PRO A 311 0.62 -1.35 -0.13
C PRO A 311 -0.87 -1.57 0.24
N PHE A 312 -1.16 -2.08 1.44
CA PHE A 312 -2.53 -2.32 1.91
C PHE A 312 -3.15 -1.12 2.64
N LEU A 313 -2.41 -0.01 2.80
CA LEU A 313 -2.87 1.19 3.52
C LEU A 313 -3.12 2.34 2.54
N SER A 314 -4.28 3.01 2.65
CA SER A 314 -4.58 4.21 1.85
C SER A 314 -3.58 5.32 2.13
N GLU A 315 -3.34 6.20 1.16
CA GLU A 315 -2.43 7.35 1.36
C GLU A 315 -2.80 8.22 2.56
N ARG A 316 -4.10 8.41 2.81
CA ARG A 316 -4.59 9.19 3.96
C ARG A 316 -4.27 8.52 5.30
N THR A 317 -4.13 7.19 5.34
CA THR A 317 -3.62 6.46 6.50
C THR A 317 -2.09 6.51 6.56
N GLN A 318 -1.39 6.36 5.43
CA GLN A 318 0.08 6.46 5.38
C GLN A 318 0.58 7.83 5.89
N LYS A 319 -0.07 8.93 5.46
CA LYS A 319 0.24 10.31 5.90
C LYS A 319 0.02 10.56 7.40
N LYS A 320 -0.68 9.67 8.11
CA LYS A 320 -0.94 9.77 9.56
C LYS A 320 0.08 9.01 10.42
N ILE A 321 0.99 8.23 9.80
CA ILE A 321 1.95 7.37 10.50
C ILE A 321 3.30 8.08 10.62
N ASN A 322 3.76 8.25 11.87
CA ASN A 322 5.00 8.93 12.22
C ASN A 322 5.97 7.93 12.86
N PHE A 323 7.07 7.62 12.16
CA PHE A 323 8.16 6.79 12.70
C PHE A 323 9.16 7.67 13.45
N VAL A 324 9.45 7.32 14.70
CA VAL A 324 10.34 8.08 15.59
C VAL A 324 11.20 7.15 16.46
N ASN A 325 12.30 7.66 16.98
CA ASN A 325 12.97 7.04 18.12
C ASN A 325 12.33 7.50 19.44
N GLU A 326 12.61 6.80 20.53
CA GLU A 326 12.10 7.11 21.87
C GLU A 326 12.40 8.56 22.28
N ALA A 327 13.61 9.08 22.03
CA ALA A 327 13.96 10.46 22.37
C ALA A 327 13.01 11.50 21.73
N LYS A 328 12.70 11.35 20.44
CA LYS A 328 11.73 12.21 19.73
C LYS A 328 10.28 11.91 20.16
N ALA A 329 9.95 10.66 20.46
CA ALA A 329 8.63 10.29 20.99
C ALA A 329 8.36 10.97 22.34
N ARG A 330 9.35 11.01 23.26
CA ARG A 330 9.22 11.68 24.56
C ARG A 330 8.98 13.18 24.43
N VAL A 331 9.50 13.84 23.39
CA VAL A 331 9.22 15.26 23.08
C VAL A 331 7.78 15.41 22.61
N ILE A 332 7.37 14.67 21.57
CA ILE A 332 6.01 14.71 21.01
C ILE A 332 4.95 14.43 22.09
N VAL A 333 5.19 13.44 22.96
CA VAL A 333 4.29 13.09 24.07
C VAL A 333 4.17 14.23 25.09
N LYS A 334 5.25 14.95 25.42
CA LYS A 334 5.20 16.13 26.30
C LYS A 334 4.43 17.29 25.67
N GLU A 335 4.55 17.49 24.36
CA GLU A 335 3.95 18.61 23.63
C GLU A 335 2.46 18.39 23.30
N THR A 336 2.05 17.15 23.03
CA THR A 336 0.69 16.82 22.57
C THR A 336 -0.24 16.30 23.66
N MET A 337 0.28 15.66 24.72
CA MET A 337 -0.54 14.97 25.71
C MET A 337 -0.92 15.83 26.92
N THR A 338 -1.97 15.42 27.63
CA THR A 338 -2.26 15.95 28.99
C THR A 338 -1.21 15.45 29.99
N PRO A 339 -0.89 16.19 31.07
CA PRO A 339 0.17 15.81 32.00
C PRO A 339 0.04 14.39 32.61
N PRO A 340 -1.15 13.91 33.04
CA PRO A 340 -1.28 12.52 33.54
C PRO A 340 -1.09 11.47 32.45
N THR A 341 -1.40 11.80 31.20
CA THR A 341 -1.21 10.90 30.04
C THR A 341 0.26 10.86 29.63
N GLN A 342 0.93 12.01 29.65
CA GLN A 342 2.37 12.14 29.46
C GLN A 342 3.12 11.27 30.48
N GLU A 343 2.82 11.40 31.78
CA GLU A 343 3.45 10.62 32.85
C GLU A 343 3.33 9.11 32.60
N ARG A 344 2.12 8.63 32.31
CA ARG A 344 1.87 7.20 32.04
C ARG A 344 2.58 6.69 30.80
N VAL A 345 2.52 7.40 29.67
CA VAL A 345 3.20 7.00 28.42
C VAL A 345 4.72 6.97 28.62
N LEU A 346 5.29 7.97 29.30
CA LEU A 346 6.72 7.97 29.62
C LEU A 346 7.10 6.81 30.54
N SER A 347 6.33 6.56 31.62
CA SER A 347 6.60 5.42 32.52
C SER A 347 6.42 4.05 31.85
N SER A 348 5.57 3.95 30.81
CA SER A 348 5.51 2.75 29.97
C SER A 348 6.71 2.60 29.06
N PHE A 349 7.24 3.69 28.48
CA PHE A 349 8.53 3.61 27.77
C PHE A 349 9.66 3.17 28.71
N ASP A 350 9.67 3.65 29.96
CA ASP A 350 10.66 3.32 30.98
C ASP A 350 10.62 1.83 31.34
N ILE A 351 9.47 1.29 31.76
CA ILE A 351 9.35 -0.14 32.14
C ILE A 351 9.52 -1.09 30.95
N ASN A 352 9.18 -0.65 29.73
CA ASN A 352 9.48 -1.39 28.50
C ASN A 352 10.98 -1.41 28.16
N ARG A 353 11.79 -0.49 28.71
CA ARG A 353 13.25 -0.41 28.51
C ARG A 353 14.07 -0.95 29.68
N ASP A 354 13.47 -1.11 30.84
CA ASP A 354 14.07 -1.80 31.99
C ASP A 354 14.34 -3.29 31.67
N GLU A 355 15.60 -3.71 31.79
CA GLU A 355 16.02 -5.10 31.59
C GLU A 355 15.61 -6.01 32.77
N LEU A 356 15.41 -5.44 33.96
CA LEU A 356 15.02 -6.16 35.17
C LEU A 356 13.51 -6.42 35.25
N SER A 357 12.69 -5.73 34.45
CA SER A 357 11.24 -5.87 34.51
C SER A 357 10.77 -7.25 34.04
N THR A 358 9.95 -7.91 34.86
CA THR A 358 9.31 -9.18 34.48
C THR A 358 8.09 -8.93 33.56
N PRO A 359 7.55 -9.96 32.89
CA PRO A 359 6.26 -9.84 32.20
C PRO A 359 5.13 -9.38 33.14
N ASP A 360 5.11 -9.86 34.37
CA ASP A 360 4.10 -9.54 35.38
C ASP A 360 4.21 -8.09 35.87
N ASP A 361 5.42 -7.55 36.01
CA ASP A 361 5.63 -6.13 36.33
C ASP A 361 5.05 -5.21 35.24
N ARG A 362 5.29 -5.56 33.97
CA ARG A 362 4.76 -4.83 32.81
C ARG A 362 3.24 -4.94 32.71
N PHE A 363 2.67 -6.12 32.93
CA PHE A 363 1.22 -6.32 32.96
C PHE A 363 0.55 -5.56 34.12
N GLY A 364 1.14 -5.61 35.32
CA GLY A 364 0.69 -4.84 36.47
C GLY A 364 0.80 -3.32 36.26
N HIS A 365 1.86 -2.85 35.57
CA HIS A 365 1.98 -1.44 35.16
C HIS A 365 0.89 -1.05 34.16
N ALA A 366 0.61 -1.90 33.16
CA ALA A 366 -0.42 -1.69 32.17
C ALA A 366 -1.80 -1.49 32.83
N LEU A 367 -2.19 -2.40 33.72
CA LEU A 367 -3.43 -2.29 34.51
C LEU A 367 -3.49 -0.98 35.34
N ARG A 368 -2.42 -0.62 36.06
CA ARG A 368 -2.37 0.60 36.89
C ARG A 368 -2.45 1.91 36.10
N THR A 369 -2.18 1.88 34.80
CA THR A 369 -2.09 3.08 33.94
C THR A 369 -3.15 3.13 32.83
N ALA A 370 -4.00 2.12 32.74
CA ALA A 370 -5.20 2.18 31.90
C ALA A 370 -6.20 3.25 32.43
N ILE A 371 -7.03 3.78 31.53
CA ILE A 371 -8.25 4.53 31.88
C ILE A 371 -9.55 3.81 31.49
N CYS A 372 -9.44 2.56 31.03
CA CYS A 372 -10.55 1.71 30.63
C CYS A 372 -10.18 0.24 30.83
N ASP A 373 -11.11 -0.56 31.35
CA ASP A 373 -10.94 -2.02 31.47
C ASP A 373 -10.86 -2.73 30.10
N VAL A 374 -11.33 -2.09 29.02
CA VAL A 374 -11.24 -2.63 27.66
C VAL A 374 -9.95 -2.11 27.01
N PRO A 375 -9.13 -2.98 26.39
CA PRO A 375 -9.35 -4.41 26.10
C PRO A 375 -8.72 -5.40 27.11
N LEU A 376 -7.95 -4.94 28.11
CA LEU A 376 -7.16 -5.79 29.01
C LEU A 376 -7.99 -6.71 29.94
N GLY A 377 -9.30 -6.46 30.06
CA GLY A 377 -10.16 -7.12 31.04
C GLY A 377 -10.26 -6.32 32.34
N GLY A 378 -11.32 -6.60 33.09
CA GLY A 378 -11.67 -5.82 34.28
C GLY A 378 -10.64 -5.89 35.39
N LEU A 379 -10.27 -4.74 35.97
CA LEU A 379 -9.42 -4.64 37.17
C LEU A 379 -9.87 -5.57 38.32
N ARG A 380 -11.18 -5.86 38.41
CA ARG A 380 -11.80 -6.77 39.39
C ARG A 380 -11.44 -8.25 39.23
N ALA A 381 -10.99 -8.71 38.06
CA ALA A 381 -10.62 -10.11 37.87
C ALA A 381 -9.34 -10.48 38.66
N ALA A 382 -8.45 -9.50 38.86
CA ALA A 382 -7.29 -9.65 39.73
C ALA A 382 -7.71 -9.78 41.21
N ASP A 383 -8.67 -8.97 41.66
CA ASP A 383 -9.22 -9.06 43.02
C ASP A 383 -9.83 -10.44 43.30
N GLU A 384 -10.68 -10.98 42.41
CA GLU A 384 -11.31 -12.29 42.63
C GLU A 384 -10.28 -13.43 42.63
N ALA A 385 -9.25 -13.36 41.77
CA ALA A 385 -8.18 -14.36 41.71
C ALA A 385 -7.25 -14.33 42.94
N LEU A 386 -6.94 -13.13 43.46
CA LEU A 386 -6.14 -12.96 44.67
C LEU A 386 -6.94 -13.30 45.94
N THR A 387 -8.19 -12.83 46.04
CA THR A 387 -9.10 -13.11 47.16
C THR A 387 -9.29 -14.62 47.35
N THR A 388 -9.52 -15.36 46.26
CA THR A 388 -9.72 -16.82 46.33
C THR A 388 -8.48 -17.60 46.80
N ARG A 389 -7.27 -16.98 46.80
CA ARG A 389 -6.06 -17.57 47.39
C ARG A 389 -5.73 -17.08 48.81
N CYS A 390 -6.16 -15.89 49.22
CA CYS A 390 -5.88 -15.37 50.57
C CYS A 390 -6.80 -15.95 51.67
N TRP A 391 -8.08 -16.23 51.37
CA TRP A 391 -9.08 -16.66 52.37
C TRP A 391 -8.95 -18.12 52.87
N LEU A 392 -7.81 -18.79 52.65
CA LEU A 392 -7.52 -20.15 53.14
C LEU A 392 -6.28 -20.24 54.05
N SER A 393 -5.69 -19.11 54.45
CA SER A 393 -4.45 -19.08 55.26
C SER A 393 -4.43 -18.05 56.40
N GLU A 394 -5.57 -17.47 56.79
CA GLU A 394 -5.66 -16.49 57.88
C GLU A 394 -6.35 -17.05 59.14
N GLU A 395 -5.92 -18.22 59.61
CA GLU A 395 -6.20 -18.64 60.99
C GLU A 395 -4.88 -18.98 61.70
N LYS A 396 -4.41 -18.04 62.55
CA LYS A 396 -3.03 -17.86 63.06
C LYS A 396 -2.10 -17.35 61.94
N ILE A 397 -1.35 -16.27 62.11
CA ILE A 397 -0.56 -15.88 63.29
C ILE A 397 -0.65 -14.37 63.56
N GLU A 398 -0.85 -13.99 64.83
CA GLU A 398 -0.51 -12.64 65.31
C GLU A 398 0.97 -12.58 65.77
N SER A 399 1.55 -11.37 65.74
CA SER A 399 2.86 -10.97 66.28
C SER A 399 4.12 -11.25 65.44
N ALA A 400 5.19 -10.52 65.79
CA ALA A 400 6.53 -10.45 65.17
C ALA A 400 6.61 -9.79 63.78
N ALA A 401 7.20 -8.60 63.71
CA ALA A 401 7.46 -7.86 62.47
C ALA A 401 8.98 -7.70 62.22
N THR A 402 9.47 -8.25 61.10
CA THR A 402 10.76 -7.92 60.45
C THR A 402 10.74 -8.44 59.00
N PRO A 403 11.42 -7.79 58.04
CA PRO A 403 11.38 -8.18 56.63
C PRO A 403 12.37 -9.31 56.28
N PRO A 404 11.99 -10.31 55.46
CA PRO A 404 12.89 -11.39 55.04
C PRO A 404 13.60 -11.11 53.71
N GLY A 405 14.91 -11.35 53.69
CA GLY A 405 15.75 -11.40 52.48
C GLY A 405 17.09 -12.07 52.83
N HIS A 406 17.62 -12.92 51.92
CA HIS A 406 18.81 -13.77 52.12
C HIS A 406 18.70 -14.81 53.26
N LEU A 407 17.96 -15.91 53.03
CA LEU A 407 18.03 -17.10 53.90
C LEU A 407 17.91 -18.45 53.17
N HIS A 408 17.07 -18.57 52.13
CA HIS A 408 16.79 -19.87 51.48
C HIS A 408 18.01 -20.54 50.80
N ASP A 409 18.94 -19.78 50.22
CA ASP A 409 20.13 -20.37 49.58
C ASP A 409 21.05 -21.08 50.59
N ILE A 410 21.06 -20.63 51.84
CA ILE A 410 21.90 -21.20 52.91
C ILE A 410 21.29 -22.53 53.40
N GLU A 411 19.97 -22.62 53.52
CA GLU A 411 19.30 -23.85 53.96
C GLU A 411 19.50 -25.00 52.95
N PHE A 412 19.35 -24.73 51.66
CA PHE A 412 19.53 -25.75 50.61
C PHE A 412 20.97 -26.29 50.58
N LEU A 413 21.96 -25.41 50.67
CA LEU A 413 23.37 -25.82 50.79
C LEU A 413 23.67 -26.52 52.11
N SER A 414 22.95 -26.23 53.20
CA SER A 414 23.11 -26.94 54.47
C SER A 414 22.62 -28.39 54.38
N LEU A 415 21.47 -28.62 53.72
CA LEU A 415 20.88 -29.96 53.56
C LEU A 415 21.79 -30.90 52.76
N LEU A 416 22.30 -30.44 51.61
CA LEU A 416 23.24 -31.21 50.78
C LEU A 416 24.52 -31.60 51.55
N ASN A 417 25.01 -30.72 52.44
CA ASN A 417 26.16 -31.02 53.29
C ASN A 417 25.83 -32.01 54.42
N VAL A 418 24.62 -31.96 54.99
CA VAL A 418 24.14 -32.94 55.98
C VAL A 418 24.00 -34.33 55.35
N GLU A 419 23.42 -34.43 54.14
CA GLU A 419 23.28 -35.69 53.42
C GLU A 419 24.63 -36.29 53.04
N ARG A 420 25.54 -35.48 52.48
CA ARG A 420 26.93 -35.89 52.18
C ARG A 420 27.65 -36.41 53.43
N LYS A 421 27.49 -35.75 54.58
CA LYS A 421 28.07 -36.20 55.85
C LYS A 421 27.48 -37.53 56.31
N GLN A 422 26.16 -37.70 56.24
CA GLN A 422 25.51 -38.97 56.56
C GLN A 422 25.92 -40.12 55.62
N ALA A 423 26.22 -39.84 54.36
CA ALA A 423 26.74 -40.84 53.43
C ALA A 423 28.15 -41.30 53.85
N LEU A 424 29.06 -40.36 54.15
CA LEU A 424 30.40 -40.65 54.68
C LEU A 424 30.36 -41.44 56.01
N ASP A 425 29.50 -41.05 56.96
CA ASP A 425 29.33 -41.76 58.23
C ASP A 425 28.76 -43.19 58.07
N ARG A 426 28.02 -43.46 56.97
CA ARG A 426 27.53 -44.81 56.61
C ARG A 426 28.57 -45.64 55.85
N GLN A 427 29.38 -44.99 55.00
CA GLN A 427 30.50 -45.63 54.31
C GLN A 427 31.56 -46.07 55.31
N LYS A 428 32.00 -45.16 56.18
CA LYS A 428 33.02 -45.48 57.20
C LYS A 428 32.60 -46.65 58.09
N LYS A 429 31.35 -46.67 58.56
CA LYS A 429 30.83 -47.81 59.34
C LYS A 429 30.80 -49.13 58.58
N ARG A 430 30.77 -49.14 57.25
CA ARG A 430 30.91 -50.35 56.43
C ARG A 430 32.38 -50.75 56.27
N GLU A 431 33.29 -49.78 56.19
CA GLU A 431 34.73 -50.02 56.17
C GLU A 431 35.18 -50.60 57.52
N ASP A 432 34.81 -49.96 58.64
CA ASP A 432 35.03 -50.45 60.01
C ASP A 432 34.51 -51.90 60.19
N LEU A 433 33.30 -52.21 59.70
CA LEU A 433 32.69 -53.56 59.78
C LEU A 433 33.31 -54.60 58.84
N LEU A 434 34.09 -54.18 57.84
CA LEU A 434 34.78 -55.08 56.92
C LEU A 434 36.18 -55.43 57.42
N GLU A 435 36.90 -54.49 58.08
CA GLU A 435 38.24 -54.73 58.62
C GLU A 435 38.32 -55.91 59.60
N ASP A 436 37.27 -56.15 60.40
CA ASP A 436 37.15 -57.28 61.33
C ASP A 436 37.02 -58.68 60.66
N THR A 437 37.00 -58.77 59.32
CA THR A 437 36.81 -60.04 58.59
C THR A 437 38.12 -60.56 57.98
N GLU A 438 38.27 -61.90 57.89
CA GLU A 438 39.50 -62.59 57.42
C GLU A 438 39.98 -62.16 56.02
N HIS A 439 39.10 -61.60 55.20
CA HIS A 439 39.42 -61.09 53.85
C HIS A 439 39.13 -59.59 53.69
N GLY A 440 38.79 -58.90 54.78
CA GLY A 440 38.34 -57.51 54.83
C GLY A 440 39.30 -56.54 54.16
N SER A 441 40.55 -56.49 54.63
CA SER A 441 41.59 -55.60 54.08
C SER A 441 41.84 -55.80 52.59
N LYS A 442 41.61 -57.02 52.07
CA LYS A 442 41.73 -57.32 50.63
C LYS A 442 40.51 -56.84 49.83
N ILE A 443 39.31 -56.92 50.40
CA ILE A 443 38.09 -56.35 49.82
C ILE A 443 38.17 -54.82 49.80
N LEU A 444 38.66 -54.21 50.88
CA LEU A 444 38.87 -52.76 50.98
C LEU A 444 39.95 -52.26 50.03
N GLY A 445 41.08 -52.98 49.88
CA GLY A 445 42.09 -52.67 48.87
C GLY A 445 41.52 -52.72 47.44
N LEU A 446 40.78 -53.79 47.09
CA LEU A 446 40.12 -53.88 45.77
C LEU A 446 39.04 -52.81 45.57
N HIS A 447 38.38 -52.35 46.63
CA HIS A 447 37.44 -51.23 46.55
C HIS A 447 38.17 -49.90 46.28
N GLN A 448 39.32 -49.66 46.92
CA GLN A 448 40.17 -48.50 46.67
C GLN A 448 40.76 -48.52 45.25
N ASP A 449 41.22 -49.67 44.76
CA ASP A 449 41.67 -49.86 43.38
C ASP A 449 40.55 -49.55 42.36
N LEU A 450 39.33 -50.02 42.63
CA LEU A 450 38.16 -49.73 41.79
C LEU A 450 37.73 -48.25 41.84
N GLN A 451 37.84 -47.60 43.01
CA GLN A 451 37.53 -46.17 43.14
C GLN A 451 38.57 -45.33 42.39
N ALA A 452 39.87 -45.60 42.56
CA ALA A 452 40.93 -44.91 41.84
C ALA A 452 40.83 -45.11 40.31
N LEU A 453 40.35 -46.28 39.86
CA LEU A 453 40.09 -46.54 38.44
C LEU A 453 38.86 -45.76 37.93
N ALA A 454 37.82 -45.59 38.76
CA ALA A 454 36.67 -44.74 38.45
C ALA A 454 37.06 -43.26 38.39
N ASP A 455 37.82 -42.76 39.36
CA ASP A 455 38.29 -41.36 39.39
C ASP A 455 39.13 -41.03 38.14
N VAL A 456 40.02 -41.95 37.73
CA VAL A 456 40.82 -41.84 36.49
C VAL A 456 39.99 -42.01 35.22
N LEU A 457 38.85 -42.70 35.27
CA LEU A 457 37.91 -42.77 34.15
C LEU A 457 37.15 -41.45 34.01
N ASP A 458 36.67 -40.87 35.11
CA ASP A 458 35.94 -39.61 35.13
C ASP A 458 36.81 -38.44 34.66
N GLU A 459 38.08 -38.33 35.11
CA GLU A 459 39.04 -37.34 34.60
C GLU A 459 39.21 -37.46 33.06
N ARG A 460 39.29 -38.69 32.55
CA ARG A 460 39.42 -38.95 31.11
C ARG A 460 38.14 -38.64 30.34
N VAL A 461 36.98 -38.88 30.92
CA VAL A 461 35.67 -38.55 30.35
C VAL A 461 35.49 -37.03 30.30
N GLU A 462 35.75 -36.31 31.39
CA GLU A 462 35.70 -34.84 31.44
C GLU A 462 36.68 -34.21 30.44
N SER A 463 37.93 -34.71 30.39
CA SER A 463 38.94 -34.28 29.41
C SER A 463 38.46 -34.46 27.96
N LYS A 464 37.81 -35.60 27.65
CA LYS A 464 37.24 -35.88 26.32
C LYS A 464 36.00 -35.05 26.01
N LEU A 465 35.12 -34.81 26.98
CA LEU A 465 33.96 -33.94 26.82
C LEU A 465 34.40 -32.50 26.55
N SER A 466 35.33 -31.97 27.33
CA SER A 466 35.86 -30.61 27.13
C SER A 466 36.62 -30.46 25.79
N ALA A 467 37.31 -31.50 25.32
CA ALA A 467 37.93 -31.50 24.00
C ALA A 467 36.89 -31.49 22.87
N ASN A 468 35.83 -32.31 22.99
CA ASN A 468 34.74 -32.37 22.01
C ASN A 468 33.92 -31.07 21.99
N GLU A 469 33.64 -30.48 23.16
CA GLU A 469 32.99 -29.17 23.31
C GLU A 469 33.78 -28.07 22.59
N LYS A 470 35.10 -27.98 22.84
CA LYS A 470 35.98 -27.01 22.16
C LYS A 470 35.99 -27.21 20.64
N ALA A 471 36.04 -28.45 20.17
CA ALA A 471 35.94 -28.76 18.74
C ALA A 471 34.58 -28.35 18.14
N PHE A 472 33.48 -28.62 18.85
CA PHE A 472 32.14 -28.22 18.45
C PHE A 472 31.99 -26.69 18.38
N PHE A 473 32.44 -25.94 19.39
CA PHE A 473 32.40 -24.48 19.37
C PHE A 473 33.22 -23.87 18.22
N VAL A 474 34.38 -24.45 17.88
CA VAL A 474 35.18 -23.99 16.72
C VAL A 474 34.45 -24.27 15.40
N ALA A 475 33.89 -25.47 15.22
CA ALA A 475 33.12 -25.82 14.03
C ALA A 475 31.85 -24.95 13.89
N TYR A 476 31.09 -24.78 14.98
CA TYR A 476 29.90 -23.93 15.04
C TYR A 476 30.23 -22.46 14.73
N LYS A 477 31.31 -21.90 15.31
CA LYS A 477 31.76 -20.54 15.02
C LYS A 477 32.16 -20.36 13.55
N SER A 478 32.82 -21.35 12.96
CA SER A 478 33.16 -21.35 11.53
C SER A 478 31.90 -21.35 10.66
N PHE A 479 30.95 -22.23 10.96
CA PHE A 479 29.68 -22.32 10.24
C PHE A 479 28.85 -21.04 10.37
N MET A 480 28.73 -20.47 11.57
CA MET A 480 28.03 -19.20 11.82
C MET A 480 28.66 -18.04 11.05
N PHE A 481 30.00 -18.00 10.90
CA PHE A 481 30.65 -16.97 10.08
C PHE A 481 30.33 -17.12 8.59
N THR A 482 30.28 -18.35 8.07
CA THR A 482 29.82 -18.64 6.70
C THR A 482 28.37 -18.21 6.51
N VAL A 483 27.45 -18.59 7.40
CA VAL A 483 26.03 -18.19 7.35
C VAL A 483 25.87 -16.66 7.41
N GLN A 484 26.66 -15.96 8.24
CA GLN A 484 26.63 -14.49 8.29
C GLN A 484 27.12 -13.85 6.98
N LYS A 485 28.13 -14.44 6.32
CA LYS A 485 28.62 -13.98 5.00
C LYS A 485 27.58 -14.20 3.91
N GLU A 486 27.02 -15.41 3.83
CA GLU A 486 25.98 -15.78 2.86
C GLU A 486 24.72 -14.93 3.04
N PHE A 487 24.28 -14.70 4.29
CA PHE A 487 23.15 -13.82 4.59
C PHE A 487 23.40 -12.37 4.16
N LYS A 488 24.63 -11.85 4.31
CA LYS A 488 25.00 -10.52 3.85
C LYS A 488 25.00 -10.43 2.31
N GLU A 489 25.50 -11.45 1.61
CA GLU A 489 25.51 -11.52 0.15
C GLU A 489 24.09 -11.66 -0.43
N LEU A 490 23.24 -12.48 0.20
CA LEU A 490 21.81 -12.59 -0.15
C LEU A 490 21.07 -11.28 0.09
N LYS A 491 21.33 -10.59 1.21
CA LYS A 491 20.76 -9.26 1.47
C LYS A 491 21.18 -8.26 0.38
N GLN A 492 22.47 -8.17 0.06
CA GLN A 492 22.95 -7.24 -0.96
C GLN A 492 22.26 -7.48 -2.32
N LYS A 493 22.14 -8.75 -2.75
CA LYS A 493 21.41 -9.09 -3.98
C LYS A 493 19.92 -8.70 -3.91
N ALA A 494 19.26 -8.89 -2.77
CA ALA A 494 17.87 -8.47 -2.59
C ALA A 494 17.71 -6.94 -2.62
N ASP A 495 18.59 -6.20 -1.97
CA ASP A 495 18.63 -4.73 -2.01
C ASP A 495 18.87 -4.24 -3.46
N GLU A 496 19.79 -4.87 -4.20
CA GLU A 496 20.09 -4.58 -5.62
C GLU A 496 18.87 -4.81 -6.54
N GLU A 497 18.20 -5.95 -6.43
CA GLU A 497 16.96 -6.25 -7.19
C GLU A 497 15.79 -5.33 -6.81
N GLU A 498 15.68 -4.90 -5.55
CA GLU A 498 14.69 -3.88 -5.17
C GLU A 498 15.00 -2.54 -5.87
N THR A 499 16.28 -2.16 -6.01
CA THR A 499 16.61 -0.96 -6.80
C THR A 499 16.27 -1.11 -8.28
N LYS A 500 16.46 -2.29 -8.89
CA LYS A 500 16.12 -2.54 -10.31
C LYS A 500 14.61 -2.41 -10.53
N THR A 501 13.82 -3.20 -9.80
CA THR A 501 12.35 -3.19 -9.89
C THR A 501 11.74 -1.81 -9.61
N ARG A 502 12.32 -0.99 -8.72
CA ARG A 502 11.94 0.42 -8.52
C ARG A 502 12.25 1.32 -9.73
N ARG A 503 13.39 1.12 -10.41
CA ARG A 503 13.71 1.84 -11.67
C ARG A 503 12.74 1.43 -12.78
N ASP A 504 12.52 0.13 -12.97
CA ASP A 504 11.64 -0.42 -14.01
C ASP A 504 10.19 0.05 -13.83
N ALA A 505 9.69 0.09 -12.59
CA ALA A 505 8.38 0.64 -12.29
C ALA A 505 8.27 2.14 -12.64
N LYS A 506 9.34 2.94 -12.48
CA LYS A 506 9.31 4.35 -12.92
C LYS A 506 9.45 4.49 -14.44
N ILE A 507 10.21 3.61 -15.11
CA ILE A 507 10.24 3.54 -16.58
C ILE A 507 8.83 3.27 -17.12
N GLN A 508 8.15 2.22 -16.62
CA GLN A 508 6.78 1.91 -17.02
C GLN A 508 5.75 3.01 -16.70
N SER A 509 6.00 3.86 -15.70
CA SER A 509 5.20 5.06 -15.45
C SER A 509 5.44 6.10 -16.55
N LEU A 510 6.70 6.41 -16.85
CA LEU A 510 7.09 7.39 -17.87
C LEU A 510 6.67 6.96 -19.28
N GLU A 511 6.70 5.67 -19.60
CA GLU A 511 6.16 5.12 -20.85
C GLU A 511 4.65 5.35 -20.97
N LYS A 512 3.88 5.09 -19.91
CA LYS A 512 2.42 5.36 -19.88
C LYS A 512 2.10 6.85 -19.92
N GLU A 513 2.91 7.68 -19.26
CA GLU A 513 2.83 9.15 -19.34
C GLU A 513 3.08 9.61 -20.80
N LEU A 514 4.11 9.08 -21.46
CA LEU A 514 4.47 9.38 -22.85
C LEU A 514 3.41 8.91 -23.86
N ASP A 515 2.89 7.70 -23.71
CA ASP A 515 1.77 7.19 -24.52
C ASP A 515 0.52 8.06 -24.35
N TRP A 516 0.22 8.52 -23.13
CA TRP A 516 -0.88 9.44 -22.89
C TRP A 516 -0.68 10.78 -23.61
N PHE A 517 0.50 11.39 -23.49
CA PHE A 517 0.83 12.64 -24.20
C PHE A 517 0.78 12.48 -25.73
N MET A 518 1.25 11.34 -26.26
CA MET A 518 1.19 11.03 -27.70
C MET A 518 -0.26 10.93 -28.19
N ASN A 519 -1.12 10.20 -27.47
CA ASN A 519 -2.53 10.07 -27.81
C ASN A 519 -3.29 11.40 -27.71
N GLU A 520 -3.01 12.21 -26.68
CA GLU A 520 -3.62 13.54 -26.54
C GLU A 520 -3.14 14.52 -27.62
N ALA A 521 -1.86 14.49 -28.00
CA ALA A 521 -1.34 15.30 -29.11
C ALA A 521 -2.01 14.96 -30.44
N LEU A 522 -2.24 13.67 -30.73
CA LEU A 522 -2.99 13.20 -31.90
C LEU A 522 -4.46 13.66 -31.85
N ARG A 523 -5.11 13.59 -30.67
CA ARG A 523 -6.49 14.07 -30.46
C ARG A 523 -6.62 15.58 -30.70
N LEU A 524 -5.64 16.36 -30.24
CA LEU A 524 -5.60 17.81 -30.43
C LEU A 524 -5.35 18.19 -31.90
N ASP A 525 -4.43 17.52 -32.60
CA ASP A 525 -4.22 17.71 -34.03
C ASP A 525 -5.48 17.35 -34.86
N GLU A 526 -6.22 16.30 -34.49
CA GLU A 526 -7.53 16.02 -35.08
C GLU A 526 -8.54 17.17 -34.87
N LEU A 527 -8.58 17.76 -33.68
CA LEU A 527 -9.46 18.90 -33.37
C LEU A 527 -9.05 20.16 -34.15
N VAL A 528 -7.76 20.46 -34.23
CA VAL A 528 -7.22 21.56 -35.07
C VAL A 528 -7.58 21.33 -36.55
N LYS A 529 -7.45 20.10 -37.06
CA LYS A 529 -7.87 19.72 -38.42
C LYS A 529 -9.38 19.82 -38.65
N LYS A 530 -10.21 19.59 -37.63
CA LYS A 530 -11.67 19.78 -37.68
C LYS A 530 -12.01 21.28 -37.73
N TYR A 531 -11.54 22.07 -36.76
CA TYR A 531 -11.80 23.51 -36.71
C TYR A 531 -11.25 24.27 -37.92
N LYS A 532 -10.08 23.88 -38.46
CA LYS A 532 -9.57 24.49 -39.71
C LYS A 532 -10.54 24.29 -40.89
N LYS A 533 -11.09 23.09 -41.05
CA LYS A 533 -12.09 22.80 -42.10
C LYS A 533 -13.39 23.59 -41.90
N GLU A 534 -13.77 23.89 -40.66
CA GLU A 534 -14.95 24.73 -40.38
C GLU A 534 -14.67 26.21 -40.64
N LEU A 535 -13.50 26.70 -40.22
CA LEU A 535 -13.04 28.06 -40.47
C LEU A 535 -12.93 28.34 -41.98
N ASP A 536 -12.39 27.41 -42.76
CA ASP A 536 -12.30 27.55 -44.22
C ASP A 536 -13.69 27.45 -44.91
N LYS A 537 -14.64 26.65 -44.38
CA LYS A 537 -16.06 26.70 -44.81
C LYS A 537 -16.72 28.05 -44.51
N TRP A 538 -16.44 28.64 -43.35
CA TRP A 538 -17.01 29.95 -42.97
C TRP A 538 -16.41 31.10 -43.78
N LYS A 539 -15.13 31.04 -44.14
CA LYS A 539 -14.53 31.97 -45.13
C LYS A 539 -15.25 31.90 -46.47
N GLY A 540 -15.39 30.71 -47.06
CA GLY A 540 -16.07 30.56 -48.36
C GLY A 540 -17.53 31.04 -48.35
N LYS A 541 -18.24 30.90 -47.21
CA LYS A 541 -19.56 31.53 -47.02
C LYS A 541 -19.50 33.06 -46.95
N ALA A 542 -18.50 33.62 -46.27
CA ALA A 542 -18.33 35.07 -46.16
C ALA A 542 -17.95 35.70 -47.52
N GLU A 543 -17.06 35.05 -48.27
CA GLU A 543 -16.67 35.44 -49.64
C GLU A 543 -17.88 35.42 -50.59
N ALA A 544 -18.69 34.35 -50.56
CA ALA A 544 -19.92 34.28 -51.35
C ALA A 544 -20.93 35.39 -50.98
N LEU A 545 -21.12 35.68 -49.69
CA LEU A 545 -21.99 36.77 -49.23
C LEU A 545 -21.44 38.16 -49.58
N GLU A 546 -20.12 38.32 -49.70
CA GLU A 546 -19.51 39.55 -50.21
C GLU A 546 -19.79 39.76 -51.70
N ASP A 547 -19.68 38.71 -52.51
CA ASP A 547 -19.97 38.80 -53.95
C ASP A 547 -21.47 38.97 -54.23
N ASP A 548 -22.36 38.30 -53.48
CA ASP A 548 -23.80 38.58 -53.47
C ASP A 548 -24.09 40.04 -53.12
N ARG A 549 -23.44 40.60 -52.09
CA ARG A 549 -23.57 42.03 -51.74
C ARG A 549 -23.10 42.93 -52.88
N ARG A 550 -21.96 42.65 -53.51
CA ARG A 550 -21.41 43.43 -54.64
C ARG A 550 -22.34 43.37 -55.86
N PHE A 551 -22.95 42.22 -56.13
CA PHE A 551 -23.95 42.05 -57.18
C PHE A 551 -25.23 42.85 -56.88
N LEU A 552 -25.81 42.71 -55.68
CA LEU A 552 -27.00 43.44 -55.26
C LEU A 552 -26.78 44.95 -55.22
N GLU A 553 -25.62 45.42 -54.75
CA GLU A 553 -25.25 46.83 -54.86
C GLU A 553 -25.19 47.32 -56.31
N SER A 554 -24.71 46.51 -57.24
CA SER A 554 -24.62 46.85 -58.66
C SER A 554 -26.00 46.91 -59.31
N GLN A 555 -26.87 45.94 -59.01
CA GLN A 555 -28.30 45.95 -59.35
C GLN A 555 -28.98 47.22 -58.81
N ILE A 556 -28.79 47.58 -57.54
CA ILE A 556 -29.37 48.78 -56.93
C ILE A 556 -28.82 50.06 -57.59
N LYS A 557 -27.52 50.11 -57.93
CA LYS A 557 -26.92 51.25 -58.67
C LYS A 557 -27.53 51.38 -60.08
N GLN A 558 -27.80 50.26 -60.77
CA GLN A 558 -28.46 50.25 -62.08
C GLN A 558 -29.95 50.65 -61.99
N ALA A 559 -30.70 50.07 -61.05
CA ALA A 559 -32.11 50.40 -60.81
C ALA A 559 -32.33 51.86 -60.38
N LYS A 560 -31.36 52.47 -59.68
CA LYS A 560 -31.36 53.92 -59.38
C LYS A 560 -31.11 54.77 -60.63
N ARG A 561 -30.24 54.34 -61.54
CA ARG A 561 -30.02 55.03 -62.84
C ARG A 561 -31.25 54.97 -63.73
N THR A 562 -31.90 53.80 -63.86
CA THR A 562 -33.12 53.68 -64.67
C THR A 562 -34.29 54.47 -64.05
N ASN A 563 -34.48 54.43 -62.73
CA ASN A 563 -35.46 55.29 -62.05
C ASN A 563 -35.19 56.78 -62.26
N LYS A 564 -33.93 57.24 -62.24
CA LYS A 564 -33.60 58.64 -62.54
C LYS A 564 -33.96 58.99 -64.00
N SER A 565 -33.61 58.13 -64.96
CA SER A 565 -33.95 58.32 -66.37
C SER A 565 -35.46 58.39 -66.59
N LEU A 566 -36.22 57.44 -66.01
CA LEU A 566 -37.69 57.39 -66.08
C LEU A 566 -38.33 58.63 -65.44
N ARG A 567 -37.81 59.12 -64.31
CA ARG A 567 -38.29 60.38 -63.71
C ARG A 567 -38.07 61.58 -64.64
N SER A 568 -36.88 61.73 -65.21
CA SER A 568 -36.61 62.82 -66.16
C SER A 568 -37.41 62.67 -67.47
N ALA A 569 -37.70 61.46 -67.92
CA ALA A 569 -38.58 61.21 -69.07
C ALA A 569 -40.05 61.55 -68.76
N VAL A 570 -40.54 61.24 -67.55
CA VAL A 570 -41.87 61.66 -67.07
C VAL A 570 -41.95 63.19 -66.92
N GLU A 571 -40.91 63.82 -66.39
CA GLU A 571 -40.79 65.28 -66.25
C GLU A 571 -40.77 65.99 -67.60
N GLN A 572 -40.04 65.43 -68.60
CA GLN A 572 -40.09 65.88 -69.99
C GLN A 572 -41.46 65.64 -70.64
N ALA A 573 -42.10 64.49 -70.43
CA ALA A 573 -43.42 64.20 -70.97
C ALA A 573 -44.51 65.10 -70.36
N GLN A 574 -44.44 65.39 -69.06
CA GLN A 574 -45.30 66.37 -68.38
C GLN A 574 -45.05 67.79 -68.90
N SER A 575 -43.79 68.19 -69.07
CA SER A 575 -43.44 69.50 -69.65
C SER A 575 -43.92 69.64 -71.10
N SER A 576 -43.82 68.57 -71.90
CA SER A 576 -44.27 68.51 -73.30
C SER A 576 -45.80 68.51 -73.40
N ALA A 577 -46.50 67.74 -72.56
CA ALA A 577 -47.96 67.75 -72.50
C ALA A 577 -48.49 69.11 -72.01
N TYR A 578 -47.82 69.75 -71.05
CA TYR A 578 -48.15 71.11 -70.60
C TYR A 578 -47.90 72.14 -71.72
N ALA A 579 -46.79 72.04 -72.45
CA ALA A 579 -46.53 72.87 -73.61
C ALA A 579 -47.58 72.68 -74.73
N ALA A 580 -48.01 71.44 -74.99
CA ALA A 580 -49.06 71.13 -75.95
C ALA A 580 -50.46 71.61 -75.51
N LEU A 581 -50.72 71.70 -74.20
CA LEU A 581 -51.96 72.29 -73.65
C LEU A 581 -51.92 73.83 -73.61
N VAL A 582 -50.74 74.45 -73.77
CA VAL A 582 -50.54 75.91 -73.83
C VAL A 582 -50.33 76.40 -75.27
N SER A 583 -50.12 75.50 -76.23
CA SER A 583 -49.85 75.78 -77.64
C SER A 583 -50.98 75.25 -78.53
N ASP A 584 -52.13 75.91 -78.51
CA ASP A 584 -53.28 75.59 -79.36
C ASP A 584 -53.12 76.19 -80.76
N ASP A 585 -52.48 75.45 -81.68
CA ASP A 585 -52.82 75.49 -83.12
C ASP A 585 -52.16 74.35 -83.93
N GLY A 586 -52.86 73.84 -84.95
CA GLY A 586 -52.23 73.33 -86.19
C GLY A 586 -51.63 71.91 -86.31
N GLN A 587 -52.44 70.98 -86.84
CA GLN A 587 -52.11 69.98 -87.90
C GLN A 587 -51.26 68.70 -87.64
N GLN A 588 -51.91 67.58 -87.98
CA GLN A 588 -51.48 66.26 -88.52
C GLN A 588 -50.02 66.05 -89.00
N GLN A 589 -49.46 64.84 -88.76
CA GLN A 589 -49.11 63.82 -89.79
C GLN A 589 -48.61 62.49 -89.17
N ALA A 590 -48.36 61.43 -90.00
CA ALA A 590 -48.10 60.06 -89.53
C ALA A 590 -47.12 59.23 -90.41
N ILE A 591 -46.38 58.28 -89.80
CA ILE A 591 -45.48 57.21 -90.34
C ILE A 591 -45.22 56.20 -89.18
N LYS A 592 -45.15 54.85 -89.22
CA LYS A 592 -45.24 53.74 -90.22
C LYS A 592 -43.91 53.01 -90.57
N ALA A 593 -43.97 51.68 -90.76
CA ALA A 593 -42.88 50.74 -91.21
C ALA A 593 -41.76 50.45 -90.17
N GLN A 594 -41.00 49.32 -90.16
CA GLN A 594 -41.11 48.00 -90.85
C GLN A 594 -40.29 46.86 -90.15
N GLU A 595 -40.83 45.64 -90.18
CA GLU A 595 -40.27 44.27 -90.45
C GLU A 595 -38.82 43.77 -90.11
N GLY A 596 -38.76 42.52 -89.54
CA GLY A 596 -37.75 41.46 -89.80
C GLY A 596 -36.57 41.26 -88.79
N PRO A 597 -35.83 40.10 -88.78
CA PRO A 597 -36.12 38.75 -89.31
C PRO A 597 -35.83 37.59 -88.26
N THR A 598 -35.27 36.43 -88.66
CA THR A 598 -35.36 35.09 -87.99
C THR A 598 -34.04 34.43 -87.52
N GLU A 599 -34.20 33.32 -86.76
CA GLU A 599 -33.30 32.13 -86.57
C GLU A 599 -31.95 32.23 -85.80
N ASP A 600 -31.81 31.46 -84.70
CA ASP A 600 -30.96 30.23 -84.61
C ASP A 600 -31.15 29.49 -83.24
N PRO A 601 -30.68 28.23 -83.05
CA PRO A 601 -31.06 27.39 -81.90
C PRO A 601 -30.12 27.47 -80.68
N VAL A 602 -30.70 27.52 -79.48
CA VAL A 602 -29.96 27.46 -78.20
C VAL A 602 -29.58 26.02 -77.84
N MET A 603 -28.37 25.61 -78.21
CA MET A 603 -27.75 24.38 -77.72
C MET A 603 -27.36 24.56 -76.24
N GLY A 604 -27.90 23.74 -75.34
CA GLY A 604 -27.73 23.92 -73.89
C GLY A 604 -26.43 23.33 -73.33
N PRO A 605 -25.88 23.87 -72.22
CA PRO A 605 -24.84 23.21 -71.45
C PRO A 605 -25.45 22.03 -70.69
N SER A 606 -25.07 20.79 -71.05
CA SER A 606 -25.53 19.61 -70.30
C SER A 606 -24.93 19.57 -68.90
N TYR A 607 -25.80 19.61 -67.89
CA TYR A 607 -25.40 19.41 -66.48
C TYR A 607 -24.98 17.96 -66.15
N SER A 608 -25.06 17.02 -67.09
CA SER A 608 -24.73 15.60 -66.85
C SER A 608 -23.25 15.36 -66.51
N GLY A 609 -22.33 16.10 -67.13
CA GLY A 609 -20.88 15.82 -67.04
C GLY A 609 -20.30 15.99 -65.63
N LEU A 610 -20.65 17.08 -64.95
CA LEU A 610 -20.22 17.32 -63.56
C LEU A 610 -20.81 16.31 -62.58
N SER A 611 -22.02 15.80 -62.84
CA SER A 611 -22.60 14.71 -62.04
C SER A 611 -21.83 13.41 -62.24
N GLN A 612 -21.49 13.05 -63.48
CA GLN A 612 -20.76 11.82 -63.79
C GLN A 612 -19.34 11.83 -63.23
N GLU A 613 -18.57 12.92 -63.37
CA GLU A 613 -17.23 13.01 -62.76
C GLU A 613 -17.27 12.88 -61.24
N LEU A 614 -18.23 13.54 -60.59
CA LEU A 614 -18.34 13.51 -59.14
C LEU A 614 -18.79 12.13 -58.65
N GLU A 615 -19.72 11.49 -59.35
CA GLU A 615 -20.15 10.13 -59.08
C GLU A 615 -19.00 9.12 -59.30
N GLU A 616 -18.20 9.25 -60.36
CA GLU A 616 -17.06 8.39 -60.61
C GLU A 616 -15.97 8.55 -59.54
N LYS A 617 -15.73 9.77 -59.05
CA LYS A 617 -14.86 10.07 -57.90
C LYS A 617 -15.40 9.47 -56.58
N TYR A 618 -16.71 9.43 -56.38
CA TYR A 618 -17.33 8.70 -55.27
C TYR A 618 -17.23 7.18 -55.44
N GLN A 619 -17.55 6.62 -56.61
CA GLN A 619 -17.49 5.18 -56.89
C GLN A 619 -16.06 4.63 -56.76
N THR A 620 -15.05 5.36 -57.24
CA THR A 620 -13.63 4.99 -57.05
C THR A 620 -13.22 5.07 -55.58
N THR A 621 -13.66 6.10 -54.84
CA THR A 621 -13.42 6.20 -53.39
C THR A 621 -14.08 5.05 -52.61
N VAL A 622 -15.32 4.69 -52.94
CA VAL A 622 -16.04 3.55 -52.34
C VAL A 622 -15.37 2.22 -52.68
N LYS A 623 -14.88 2.02 -53.92
CA LYS A 623 -14.09 0.84 -54.30
C LYS A 623 -12.81 0.75 -53.47
N ARG A 624 -12.05 1.85 -53.34
CA ARG A 624 -10.83 1.92 -52.51
C ARG A 624 -11.11 1.62 -51.04
N LEU A 625 -12.13 2.23 -50.45
CA LEU A 625 -12.50 2.00 -49.04
C LEU A 625 -12.97 0.55 -48.80
N LYS A 626 -13.69 -0.07 -49.75
CA LYS A 626 -14.05 -1.50 -49.66
C LYS A 626 -12.83 -2.42 -49.75
N GLN A 627 -11.84 -2.09 -50.59
CA GLN A 627 -10.56 -2.83 -50.65
C GLN A 627 -9.76 -2.71 -49.35
N GLN A 628 -9.64 -1.50 -48.80
CA GLN A 628 -9.00 -1.27 -47.50
C GLN A 628 -9.72 -2.05 -46.39
N LEU A 629 -11.05 -1.98 -46.30
CA LEU A 629 -11.83 -2.73 -45.31
C LEU A 629 -11.62 -4.25 -45.43
N GLN A 630 -11.56 -4.80 -46.64
CA GLN A 630 -11.25 -6.23 -46.86
C GLN A 630 -9.80 -6.59 -46.50
N GLN A 631 -8.86 -5.66 -46.66
CA GLN A 631 -7.47 -5.86 -46.28
C GLN A 631 -7.31 -5.84 -44.75
N GLU A 632 -7.92 -4.89 -44.06
CA GLU A 632 -8.00 -4.83 -42.59
C GLU A 632 -8.69 -6.06 -42.01
N GLN A 633 -9.84 -6.48 -42.57
CA GLN A 633 -10.53 -7.70 -42.13
C GLN A 633 -9.66 -8.97 -42.30
N LYS A 634 -8.88 -9.06 -43.38
CA LYS A 634 -7.91 -10.16 -43.57
C LYS A 634 -6.74 -10.07 -42.58
N GLN A 635 -6.22 -8.88 -42.28
CA GLN A 635 -5.18 -8.71 -41.25
C GLN A 635 -5.69 -9.07 -39.86
N ALA A 636 -6.86 -8.56 -39.45
CA ALA A 636 -7.49 -8.89 -38.17
C ALA A 636 -7.78 -10.40 -38.03
N THR A 637 -8.23 -11.05 -39.11
CA THR A 637 -8.44 -12.51 -39.12
C THR A 637 -7.12 -13.28 -39.00
N LYS A 638 -6.05 -12.82 -39.68
CA LYS A 638 -4.70 -13.40 -39.56
C LYS A 638 -4.11 -13.20 -38.16
N LEU A 639 -4.32 -12.03 -37.55
CA LEU A 639 -3.84 -11.74 -36.19
C LEU A 639 -4.56 -12.58 -35.14
N ARG A 640 -5.89 -12.78 -35.26
CA ARG A 640 -6.62 -13.75 -34.41
C ARG A 640 -6.07 -15.16 -34.58
N ALA A 641 -5.93 -15.65 -35.82
CA ALA A 641 -5.36 -16.98 -36.08
C ALA A 641 -3.89 -17.15 -35.63
N ILE A 642 -3.15 -16.07 -35.35
CA ILE A 642 -1.83 -16.11 -34.71
C ILE A 642 -1.98 -16.13 -33.19
N ALA A 643 -2.82 -15.28 -32.60
CA ALA A 643 -3.11 -15.27 -31.16
C ALA A 643 -3.71 -16.61 -30.69
N ASP A 644 -4.71 -17.14 -31.40
CA ASP A 644 -5.32 -18.44 -31.13
C ASP A 644 -4.25 -19.54 -31.10
N ARG A 645 -3.28 -19.52 -32.04
CA ARG A 645 -2.15 -20.45 -32.04
C ARG A 645 -1.17 -20.25 -30.88
N GLN A 646 -0.98 -19.03 -30.39
CA GLN A 646 -0.14 -18.75 -29.22
C GLN A 646 -0.79 -19.16 -27.88
N PHE A 647 -2.09 -19.49 -27.87
CA PHE A 647 -2.83 -19.86 -26.65
C PHE A 647 -3.56 -21.23 -26.72
N THR A 648 -3.39 -22.01 -27.79
CA THR A 648 -4.05 -23.34 -27.95
C THR A 648 -3.10 -24.53 -27.77
N GLU A 649 -1.79 -24.34 -27.93
CA GLU A 649 -0.80 -25.38 -27.61
C GLU A 649 -0.34 -25.19 -26.15
N PRO A 650 -0.74 -26.06 -25.20
CA PRO A 650 -0.31 -25.94 -23.81
C PRO A 650 1.20 -26.14 -23.74
N SER A 651 1.88 -25.35 -22.92
CA SER A 651 3.34 -25.44 -22.80
C SER A 651 3.77 -26.79 -22.23
N GLU A 652 4.98 -27.25 -22.54
CA GLU A 652 5.51 -28.53 -22.01
C GLU A 652 5.49 -28.57 -20.47
N LEU A 653 5.69 -27.41 -19.83
CA LEU A 653 5.59 -27.21 -18.38
C LEU A 653 4.15 -27.30 -17.86
N GLU A 654 3.17 -26.84 -18.63
CA GLU A 654 1.74 -26.93 -18.32
C GLU A 654 1.23 -28.36 -18.47
N ALA A 655 1.65 -29.07 -19.52
CA ALA A 655 1.38 -30.49 -19.68
C ALA A 655 1.95 -31.32 -18.52
N PHE A 656 3.20 -31.07 -18.11
CA PHE A 656 3.82 -31.72 -16.96
C PHE A 656 3.19 -31.33 -15.62
N PHE A 657 2.74 -30.08 -15.46
CA PHE A 657 1.98 -29.66 -14.28
C PHE A 657 0.62 -30.37 -14.19
N ILE A 658 -0.07 -30.55 -15.31
CA ILE A 658 -1.32 -31.33 -15.38
C ILE A 658 -1.05 -32.80 -14.99
N GLU A 659 0.05 -33.40 -15.45
CA GLU A 659 0.46 -34.75 -15.04
C GLU A 659 0.69 -34.85 -13.52
N CYS A 660 1.40 -33.89 -12.91
CA CYS A 660 1.58 -33.79 -11.47
C CYS A 660 0.24 -33.66 -10.71
N VAL A 661 -0.73 -32.92 -11.26
CA VAL A 661 -2.07 -32.76 -10.69
C VAL A 661 -2.88 -34.06 -10.79
N GLU A 662 -2.87 -34.75 -11.94
CA GLU A 662 -3.56 -36.04 -12.10
C GLU A 662 -2.97 -37.14 -11.22
N GLN A 663 -1.64 -37.17 -11.03
CA GLN A 663 -0.99 -38.09 -10.09
C GLN A 663 -1.54 -37.91 -8.66
N VAL A 664 -1.67 -36.67 -8.20
CA VAL A 664 -2.23 -36.37 -6.86
C VAL A 664 -3.74 -36.60 -6.79
N LYS A 665 -4.50 -36.45 -7.90
CA LYS A 665 -5.89 -36.95 -7.97
C LYS A 665 -5.96 -38.47 -7.81
N GLY A 666 -4.96 -39.21 -8.29
CA GLY A 666 -4.75 -40.62 -7.98
C GLY A 666 -4.70 -40.87 -6.47
N ASP A 667 -3.77 -40.21 -5.77
CA ASP A 667 -3.62 -40.31 -4.30
C ASP A 667 -4.90 -39.93 -3.53
N ILE A 668 -5.65 -38.91 -3.99
CA ILE A 668 -6.94 -38.52 -3.41
C ILE A 668 -7.98 -39.65 -3.62
N SER A 669 -8.00 -40.26 -4.80
CA SER A 669 -8.94 -41.34 -5.14
C SER A 669 -8.66 -42.63 -4.36
N GLU A 670 -7.39 -43.00 -4.19
CA GLU A 670 -7.02 -44.18 -3.38
C GLU A 670 -7.34 -43.98 -1.89
N ARG A 671 -7.05 -42.80 -1.32
CA ARG A 671 -7.44 -42.49 0.07
C ARG A 671 -8.96 -42.52 0.27
N ARG A 672 -9.74 -42.01 -0.69
CA ARG A 672 -11.21 -42.12 -0.68
C ARG A 672 -11.68 -43.59 -0.68
N LYS A 673 -11.06 -44.44 -1.50
CA LYS A 673 -11.36 -45.88 -1.57
C LYS A 673 -11.02 -46.61 -0.26
N LEU A 674 -9.82 -46.40 0.28
CA LEU A 674 -9.39 -47.02 1.54
C LEU A 674 -10.27 -46.60 2.72
N ALA A 675 -10.68 -45.32 2.79
CA ALA A 675 -11.62 -44.84 3.80
C ALA A 675 -13.03 -45.47 3.67
N LEU A 676 -13.46 -45.82 2.45
CA LEU A 676 -14.72 -46.53 2.21
C LEU A 676 -14.62 -48.01 2.63
N GLU A 677 -13.50 -48.67 2.37
CA GLU A 677 -13.23 -50.07 2.73
C GLU A 677 -13.10 -50.26 4.26
N GLN A 678 -12.42 -49.35 4.95
CA GLN A 678 -12.39 -49.34 6.43
C GLN A 678 -13.80 -49.14 7.02
N ARG A 679 -14.62 -48.29 6.39
CA ARG A 679 -15.98 -47.98 6.84
C ARG A 679 -17.00 -49.08 6.53
N SER A 680 -16.74 -49.95 5.55
CA SER A 680 -17.54 -51.16 5.30
C SER A 680 -17.14 -52.32 6.22
N ALA A 681 -15.85 -52.49 6.53
CA ALA A 681 -15.36 -53.50 7.47
C ALA A 681 -15.93 -53.36 8.90
N LEU A 682 -16.31 -52.14 9.31
CA LEU A 682 -16.98 -51.87 10.59
C LEU A 682 -18.48 -52.23 10.62
N ARG A 683 -19.05 -52.73 9.52
CA ARG A 683 -20.49 -53.03 9.41
C ARG A 683 -20.75 -54.54 9.49
N GLY A 684 -21.17 -55.00 10.67
CA GLY A 684 -21.39 -56.43 10.96
C GLY A 684 -22.48 -57.14 10.14
N PRO A 685 -22.54 -58.49 10.18
CA PRO A 685 -23.22 -59.29 9.14
C PRO A 685 -24.76 -59.23 9.07
N GLU A 686 -25.43 -58.63 10.07
CA GLU A 686 -26.88 -58.83 10.31
C GLU A 686 -27.82 -58.03 9.38
N ALA A 687 -27.29 -57.23 8.44
CA ALA A 687 -28.08 -56.30 7.62
C ALA A 687 -28.76 -56.92 6.37
N LYS A 688 -28.76 -58.25 6.18
CA LYS A 688 -29.40 -58.92 5.02
C LYS A 688 -30.88 -59.23 5.28
N GLY A 689 -31.74 -58.21 5.33
CA GLY A 689 -33.10 -58.42 5.87
C GLY A 689 -34.23 -57.45 5.52
N ARG A 690 -34.19 -56.65 4.44
CA ARG A 690 -35.37 -55.97 3.86
C ARG A 690 -35.07 -55.43 2.46
N GLY A 691 -35.92 -55.78 1.48
CA GLY A 691 -35.82 -55.25 0.12
C GLY A 691 -36.53 -53.90 -0.03
N TYR A 692 -35.78 -52.89 -0.50
CA TYR A 692 -36.28 -51.62 -1.03
C TYR A 692 -35.45 -51.25 -2.27
N PRO A 693 -35.97 -50.46 -3.22
CA PRO A 693 -35.22 -50.06 -4.41
C PRO A 693 -33.97 -49.24 -4.05
N GLU A 694 -32.80 -49.70 -4.50
CA GLU A 694 -31.51 -49.16 -4.09
C GLU A 694 -31.20 -47.82 -4.77
N THR A 695 -31.67 -46.73 -4.17
CA THR A 695 -31.21 -45.37 -4.48
C THR A 695 -30.03 -45.02 -3.58
N LEU A 696 -28.84 -44.93 -4.17
CA LEU A 696 -27.59 -44.65 -3.45
C LEU A 696 -27.67 -43.30 -2.71
N PRO A 697 -27.30 -43.24 -1.41
CA PRO A 697 -27.28 -41.97 -0.67
C PRO A 697 -26.37 -40.93 -1.34
N PRO A 698 -26.70 -39.62 -1.30
CA PRO A 698 -25.93 -38.57 -1.99
C PRO A 698 -24.43 -38.54 -1.63
N GLN A 699 -24.09 -38.93 -0.40
CA GLN A 699 -22.71 -39.01 0.08
C GLN A 699 -21.88 -40.13 -0.58
N VAL A 700 -22.53 -41.20 -1.07
CA VAL A 700 -21.86 -42.27 -1.84
C VAL A 700 -21.70 -41.85 -3.29
N ALA A 701 -22.70 -41.19 -3.87
CA ALA A 701 -22.61 -40.63 -5.23
C ALA A 701 -21.46 -39.61 -5.36
N LYS A 702 -21.23 -38.76 -4.34
CA LYS A 702 -20.12 -37.80 -4.32
C LYS A 702 -18.72 -38.45 -4.20
N LEU A 703 -18.63 -39.71 -3.77
CA LEU A 703 -17.37 -40.47 -3.70
C LEU A 703 -17.03 -41.20 -5.00
N ALA A 704 -17.98 -41.34 -5.93
CA ALA A 704 -17.78 -41.95 -7.25
C ALA A 704 -17.37 -40.93 -8.34
N GLN A 705 -17.26 -39.65 -8.00
CA GLN A 705 -16.85 -38.57 -8.91
C GLN A 705 -15.34 -38.36 -8.84
N GLN A 706 -14.72 -37.98 -9.97
CA GLN A 706 -13.29 -37.62 -10.01
C GLN A 706 -12.99 -36.46 -9.04
N PRO A 707 -11.81 -36.42 -8.40
CA PRO A 707 -11.45 -35.34 -7.49
C PRO A 707 -11.35 -33.99 -8.21
N THR A 708 -12.02 -32.99 -7.63
CA THR A 708 -11.99 -31.59 -8.05
C THR A 708 -10.86 -30.84 -7.33
N LEU A 709 -10.49 -29.64 -7.79
CA LEU A 709 -9.44 -28.85 -7.13
C LEU A 709 -9.81 -28.41 -5.69
N ASP A 710 -11.10 -28.35 -5.38
CA ASP A 710 -11.59 -28.07 -4.02
C ASP A 710 -11.36 -29.25 -3.05
N ASP A 711 -11.18 -30.46 -3.58
CA ASP A 711 -10.87 -31.66 -2.79
C ASP A 711 -9.39 -31.75 -2.36
N PHE A 712 -8.52 -30.86 -2.87
CA PHE A 712 -7.08 -30.86 -2.55
C PHE A 712 -6.82 -30.21 -1.20
N THR A 713 -6.38 -31.02 -0.23
CA THR A 713 -5.89 -30.54 1.07
C THR A 713 -4.56 -29.78 0.94
N VAL A 714 -4.15 -29.06 1.99
CA VAL A 714 -2.88 -28.31 2.01
C VAL A 714 -1.66 -29.22 1.74
N THR A 715 -1.69 -30.46 2.22
CA THR A 715 -0.66 -31.48 1.94
C THR A 715 -0.68 -31.94 0.48
N ASP A 716 -1.85 -32.05 -0.14
CA ASP A 716 -1.97 -32.46 -1.54
C ASP A 716 -1.44 -31.35 -2.48
N ARG A 717 -1.79 -30.09 -2.18
CA ARG A 717 -1.27 -28.91 -2.90
C ARG A 717 0.24 -28.80 -2.78
N ARG A 718 0.81 -29.11 -1.60
CA ARG A 718 2.26 -29.19 -1.42
C ARG A 718 2.87 -30.32 -2.25
N LYS A 719 2.26 -31.52 -2.26
CA LYS A 719 2.76 -32.66 -3.04
C LYS A 719 2.79 -32.37 -4.55
N VAL A 720 1.81 -31.65 -5.11
CA VAL A 720 1.86 -31.19 -6.52
C VAL A 720 3.09 -30.31 -6.78
N VAL A 721 3.41 -29.38 -5.86
CA VAL A 721 4.59 -28.49 -6.00
C VAL A 721 5.90 -29.26 -5.80
N GLU A 722 5.94 -30.22 -4.88
CA GLU A 722 7.10 -31.12 -4.68
C GLU A 722 7.36 -32.00 -5.91
N LEU A 723 6.30 -32.54 -6.54
CA LEU A 723 6.41 -33.28 -7.81
C LEU A 723 6.87 -32.36 -8.95
N LEU A 724 6.27 -31.17 -9.10
CA LEU A 724 6.64 -30.20 -10.13
C LEU A 724 8.12 -29.79 -10.03
N LEU A 725 8.62 -29.53 -8.82
CA LEU A 725 10.02 -29.16 -8.56
C LEU A 725 10.97 -30.36 -8.52
N SER A 726 10.47 -31.61 -8.59
CA SER A 726 11.32 -32.79 -8.73
C SER A 726 11.84 -33.00 -10.17
N SER A 727 11.27 -32.29 -11.15
CA SER A 727 11.70 -32.35 -12.54
C SER A 727 12.90 -31.45 -12.81
N GLU A 728 14.03 -32.07 -13.17
CA GLU A 728 15.27 -31.39 -13.60
C GLU A 728 15.02 -30.40 -14.74
N HIS A 729 14.09 -30.70 -15.67
CA HIS A 729 13.71 -29.79 -16.76
C HIS A 729 12.98 -28.54 -16.26
N VAL A 730 12.11 -28.67 -15.26
CA VAL A 730 11.43 -27.54 -14.62
C VAL A 730 12.43 -26.69 -13.83
N LEU A 731 13.34 -27.34 -13.09
CA LEU A 731 14.40 -26.64 -12.36
C LEU A 731 15.35 -25.89 -13.30
N GLN A 732 15.77 -26.50 -14.42
CA GLN A 732 16.63 -25.85 -15.41
C GLN A 732 15.90 -24.68 -16.09
N PHE A 733 14.63 -24.85 -16.48
CA PHE A 733 13.85 -23.74 -17.04
C PHE A 733 13.69 -22.58 -16.05
N LEU A 734 13.38 -22.87 -14.77
CA LEU A 734 13.31 -21.86 -13.73
C LEU A 734 14.67 -21.19 -13.51
N TYR A 735 15.77 -21.96 -13.51
CA TYR A 735 17.13 -21.43 -13.42
C TYR A 735 17.46 -20.49 -14.58
N ASP A 736 17.21 -20.89 -15.83
CA ASP A 736 17.48 -20.09 -17.04
C ASP A 736 16.60 -18.82 -17.14
N LYS A 737 15.46 -18.78 -16.42
CA LYS A 737 14.59 -17.59 -16.31
C LYS A 737 14.90 -16.69 -15.12
N LEU A 738 15.37 -17.24 -14.00
CA LEU A 738 15.80 -16.50 -12.81
C LEU A 738 17.23 -15.98 -12.93
N PHE A 739 18.06 -16.66 -13.72
CA PHE A 739 19.43 -16.30 -14.04
C PHE A 739 19.66 -16.34 -15.56
N PRO A 740 19.05 -15.41 -16.34
CA PRO A 740 19.32 -15.33 -17.76
C PRO A 740 20.81 -15.11 -17.99
N ALA A 741 21.47 -16.03 -18.69
CA ALA A 741 22.85 -15.83 -19.09
C ALA A 741 22.95 -14.55 -19.94
N GLU A 742 23.77 -13.60 -19.52
CA GLU A 742 24.00 -12.36 -20.27
C GLU A 742 24.43 -12.74 -21.70
N ALA A 743 23.63 -12.34 -22.68
CA ALA A 743 23.93 -12.63 -24.08
C ALA A 743 25.27 -11.97 -24.41
N SER A 744 26.30 -12.80 -24.63
CA SER A 744 27.70 -12.37 -24.70
C SER A 744 27.91 -11.37 -25.83
N GLY A 745 27.85 -10.08 -25.48
CA GLY A 745 27.96 -8.98 -26.41
C GLY A 745 29.32 -8.99 -27.07
N GLN A 746 29.34 -9.13 -28.40
CA GLN A 746 30.55 -8.89 -29.18
C GLN A 746 30.87 -7.40 -29.15
N TYR A 747 31.90 -7.00 -28.40
CA TYR A 747 32.88 -5.97 -28.80
C TYR A 747 34.17 -6.08 -27.99
#